data_AF-A0A2D9WWX6-F1
#
_entry.id   AF-A0A2D9WWX6-F1
#
_cell.length_a   1.000
_cell.length_b   1.000
_cell.length_c   1.000
_cell.angle_alpha   90.00
_cell.angle_beta   90.00
_cell.angle_gamma   90.00
#
_symmetry.space_group_name_H-M   'P 1'
#
loop_
_entity.id
_entity.type
_entity.pdbx_description
1 polymer ?
#
loop_
_entity_poly.entity_id
_entity_poly.type
_entity_poly.pdbx_seq_one_letter_code
_entity_poly.pdbx_strand_id
1 'polypeptide(L)'
;MKIVKTIKILLFTLVIISCGKDSSGGRDVISQSQINNSSENEIPREKETNHPFLIVTKDMYNELREKADIEPWKSMKEDAISRANNSISSNHYGSLQKYVGAVALAYILDDSKKEIYANKVRDVILNRFSALDIQQSSDWGKVVPNLGAFFSAILALDIVYDSLSLEDIIKCEDLISERIFRVNRTGSWKTARYGTHGTWDIYKGDRTSKDDTYYYALINQITPDGVSPVTNTYAWSRVGGGDSRVSKSGYMDVLEFTGIDKRYYSNERIQKFMRWQFGSSINPAKELAIFGDMLPTESVGNSMLYRRVVNFDNEAAGYASWFLEGSQPMGHILTYIVPKEKLPPPVLPTSKIYENGGAFFRDPVDTNYGLHGVLYNITSQNEWHTHNEVNGLSLSGLGNRLLVNGGRLGAPTRAAKLNNTLTINGENHNSFTGGGIIDGFTSEGIDYARGDDRDAIRFTSYYRDLILVHTTSSTPGYFIVNDRIEASNISDKIKIYFHPSSEKEVNITEAKREYTAPIDHKASIPLTKATFYYLTPPDEVNIEKSISAVQDRYPGYPEHNRLESVYSLENESLNKSISTLIFPNSNLVSKPNFKKIQSDNFDGIKFSVNSYTDYIISSKKKSVEVDTFSASGDFIWCRKKSDNVNSFFVDSGTYFSHNNFGFESDSPVTIYLKDSKGVIISKGAKIKLNGSNFSSISFDSTVKVLSQSENHIEVELGSGTFKF
;
A
#
# COMPACT_ATOMS: atom_id res chain seq x y z
N MET A 1 -57.03 30.37 -44.48
CA MET A 1 -57.92 29.52 -45.33
C MET A 1 -57.04 28.51 -46.05
N LYS A 2 -57.25 27.19 -45.79
CA LYS A 2 -56.84 25.96 -46.52
C LYS A 2 -55.37 25.85 -47.04
N ILE A 3 -54.46 25.13 -46.36
CA ILE A 3 -54.12 23.67 -46.42
C ILE A 3 -53.72 23.15 -47.82
N VAL A 4 -52.51 22.56 -47.97
CA VAL A 4 -52.21 21.14 -48.34
C VAL A 4 -50.81 20.94 -49.00
N LYS A 5 -50.03 19.97 -48.46
CA LYS A 5 -48.90 19.12 -49.01
C LYS A 5 -47.54 19.82 -49.32
N THR A 6 -46.34 19.28 -49.05
CA THR A 6 -45.82 17.89 -49.14
C THR A 6 -44.53 17.69 -48.30
N ILE A 7 -44.25 16.42 -47.99
CA ILE A 7 -43.21 15.74 -47.20
C ILE A 7 -41.80 15.67 -47.85
N LYS A 8 -40.72 15.70 -47.04
CA LYS A 8 -39.51 14.79 -46.99
C LYS A 8 -38.50 15.36 -45.98
N ILE A 9 -38.40 14.87 -44.74
CA ILE A 9 -37.61 13.73 -44.21
C ILE A 9 -36.10 13.77 -44.56
N LEU A 10 -35.27 14.17 -43.59
CA LEU A 10 -33.94 13.58 -43.35
C LEU A 10 -33.67 13.54 -41.83
N LEU A 11 -33.28 12.36 -41.36
CA LEU A 11 -33.14 11.91 -39.98
C LEU A 11 -31.91 12.54 -39.29
N PHE A 12 -32.08 13.11 -38.10
CA PHE A 12 -31.04 13.22 -37.08
C PHE A 12 -31.56 12.51 -35.83
N THR A 13 -30.91 11.42 -35.45
CA THR A 13 -31.27 10.61 -34.27
C THR A 13 -30.61 11.22 -33.04
N LEU A 14 -31.38 11.98 -32.25
CA LEU A 14 -31.06 12.33 -30.86
C LEU A 14 -32.11 11.64 -29.99
N VAL A 15 -31.72 10.58 -29.27
CA VAL A 15 -32.62 9.91 -28.31
C VAL A 15 -32.36 10.51 -26.92
N ILE A 16 -33.26 11.42 -26.53
CA ILE A 16 -33.61 11.70 -25.15
C ILE A 16 -35.11 11.41 -25.05
N ILE A 17 -35.54 10.37 -24.35
CA ILE A 17 -36.92 10.32 -23.83
C ILE A 17 -36.94 9.69 -22.44
N SER A 18 -37.41 10.52 -21.50
CA SER A 18 -37.99 10.18 -20.22
C SER A 18 -39.51 9.98 -20.38
N CYS A 19 -40.05 8.98 -19.66
CA CYS A 19 -41.43 8.76 -19.22
C CYS A 19 -42.57 8.51 -20.23
N GLY A 20 -43.32 7.41 -19.97
CA GLY A 20 -44.69 7.20 -20.44
C GLY A 20 -45.28 5.86 -20.01
N LYS A 21 -46.34 5.90 -19.19
CA LYS A 21 -47.17 4.79 -18.71
C LYS A 21 -48.16 4.26 -19.77
N ASP A 22 -48.75 3.11 -19.41
CA ASP A 22 -50.08 2.56 -19.74
C ASP A 22 -50.07 1.35 -20.68
N SER A 23 -50.93 0.35 -20.59
CA SER A 23 -51.73 -0.26 -19.52
C SER A 23 -52.41 -1.47 -20.18
N SER A 24 -52.42 -2.63 -19.55
CA SER A 24 -53.45 -3.68 -19.70
C SER A 24 -53.25 -4.61 -18.50
N GLY A 25 -54.24 -4.98 -17.69
CA GLY A 25 -55.65 -5.13 -17.96
C GLY A 25 -56.03 -6.53 -17.49
N GLY A 26 -56.08 -6.75 -16.18
CA GLY A 26 -56.42 -8.03 -15.56
C GLY A 26 -56.62 -7.82 -14.06
N ARG A 27 -57.86 -7.52 -13.66
CA ARG A 27 -58.27 -7.49 -12.25
C ARG A 27 -58.62 -8.92 -11.86
N ASP A 28 -57.81 -9.53 -11.00
CA ASP A 28 -58.29 -10.57 -10.11
C ASP A 28 -58.32 -10.02 -8.69
N VAL A 29 -59.56 -9.90 -8.20
CA VAL A 29 -59.90 -9.51 -6.84
C VAL A 29 -59.60 -10.72 -5.96
N ILE A 30 -58.52 -10.69 -5.18
CA ILE A 30 -58.32 -11.65 -4.10
C ILE A 30 -59.03 -11.12 -2.86
N SER A 31 -60.03 -11.89 -2.42
CA SER A 31 -60.90 -11.58 -1.30
C SER A 31 -60.14 -11.61 0.03
N GLN A 32 -60.36 -10.61 0.87
CA GLN A 32 -60.18 -10.70 2.32
C GLN A 32 -61.23 -11.67 2.89
N SER A 33 -60.91 -12.96 2.94
CA SER A 33 -61.54 -13.89 3.88
C SER A 33 -60.79 -15.22 3.89
N GLN A 34 -59.88 -15.39 4.86
CA GLN A 34 -59.58 -16.63 5.58
C GLN A 34 -58.40 -16.37 6.52
N ILE A 35 -58.67 -15.70 7.64
CA ILE A 35 -57.91 -15.92 8.87
C ILE A 35 -58.44 -17.25 9.40
N ASN A 36 -57.81 -18.35 9.00
CA ASN A 36 -57.99 -19.64 9.63
C ASN A 36 -56.64 -20.03 10.23
N ASN A 37 -56.66 -20.18 11.56
CA ASN A 37 -55.66 -20.87 12.35
C ASN A 37 -55.22 -22.14 11.64
N SER A 38 -54.04 -22.12 11.05
CA SER A 38 -53.22 -23.31 10.85
C SER A 38 -52.08 -23.18 11.85
N SER A 39 -52.26 -23.85 12.99
CA SER A 39 -51.13 -24.38 13.74
C SER A 39 -50.40 -25.32 12.79
N GLU A 40 -49.47 -24.78 12.00
CA GLU A 40 -48.52 -25.58 11.27
C GLU A 40 -47.73 -26.40 12.29
N ASN A 41 -47.67 -27.70 12.06
CA ASN A 41 -46.82 -28.61 12.78
C ASN A 41 -45.36 -28.15 12.59
N GLU A 42 -44.84 -27.33 13.52
CA GLU A 42 -43.40 -27.15 13.68
C GLU A 42 -42.84 -28.54 14.01
N ILE A 43 -42.15 -29.13 13.03
CA ILE A 43 -41.31 -30.30 13.27
C ILE A 43 -40.33 -29.87 14.38
N PRO A 44 -40.25 -30.59 15.52
CA PRO A 44 -39.35 -30.24 16.60
C PRO A 44 -37.93 -30.14 16.02
N ARG A 45 -37.33 -28.96 16.13
CA ARG A 45 -35.95 -28.77 15.70
C ARG A 45 -35.06 -29.68 16.54
N GLU A 46 -34.30 -30.57 15.93
CA GLU A 46 -33.34 -31.41 16.63
C GLU A 46 -31.98 -30.69 16.76
N LYS A 47 -31.21 -31.05 17.79
CA LYS A 47 -29.86 -30.51 17.98
C LYS A 47 -28.92 -31.10 16.95
N GLU A 48 -28.23 -30.23 16.20
CA GLU A 48 -27.25 -30.64 15.20
C GLU A 48 -26.00 -31.24 15.87
N THR A 49 -25.38 -32.22 15.24
CA THR A 49 -24.24 -32.98 15.81
C THR A 49 -22.92 -32.73 15.12
N ASN A 50 -22.90 -31.89 14.07
CA ASN A 50 -21.74 -31.64 13.24
C ASN A 50 -20.91 -30.42 13.68
N HIS A 51 -21.24 -29.79 14.82
CA HIS A 51 -20.53 -28.63 15.35
C HIS A 51 -19.35 -29.01 16.28
N PRO A 52 -18.27 -28.22 16.32
CA PRO A 52 -17.96 -27.11 15.39
C PRO A 52 -17.45 -27.59 14.04
N PHE A 53 -17.57 -26.74 13.02
CA PHE A 53 -17.03 -27.00 11.69
C PHE A 53 -16.58 -25.76 10.91
N LEU A 54 -16.77 -24.54 11.43
CA LEU A 54 -16.50 -23.33 10.65
C LEU A 54 -15.00 -23.01 10.52
N ILE A 55 -14.22 -23.19 11.59
CA ILE A 55 -12.76 -22.94 11.61
C ILE A 55 -11.97 -24.00 12.40
N VAL A 56 -12.67 -24.93 13.04
CA VAL A 56 -12.13 -26.01 13.85
C VAL A 56 -13.16 -27.13 13.90
N THR A 57 -12.71 -28.37 14.07
CA THR A 57 -13.56 -29.52 14.38
C THR A 57 -13.24 -30.08 15.76
N LYS A 58 -14.19 -30.80 16.37
CA LYS A 58 -14.06 -31.29 17.75
C LYS A 58 -12.86 -32.23 17.95
N ASP A 59 -12.52 -33.03 16.94
CA ASP A 59 -11.37 -33.93 16.95
C ASP A 59 -10.02 -33.19 17.00
N MET A 60 -9.97 -31.91 16.59
CA MET A 60 -8.76 -31.08 16.68
C MET A 60 -8.47 -30.55 18.10
N TYR A 61 -9.40 -30.66 19.05
CA TYR A 61 -9.25 -30.02 20.37
C TYR A 61 -8.06 -30.55 21.18
N ASN A 62 -7.74 -31.85 21.06
CA ASN A 62 -6.60 -32.42 21.78
C ASN A 62 -5.29 -31.86 21.25
N GLU A 63 -5.10 -31.79 19.93
CA GLU A 63 -3.92 -31.18 19.32
C GLU A 63 -3.78 -29.71 19.70
N LEU A 64 -4.88 -28.95 19.71
CA LEU A 64 -4.88 -27.56 20.14
C LEU A 64 -4.47 -27.41 21.61
N ARG A 65 -4.86 -28.33 22.49
CA ARG A 65 -4.45 -28.31 23.91
C ARG A 65 -2.97 -28.63 24.07
N GLU A 66 -2.46 -29.61 23.34
CA GLU A 66 -1.04 -29.99 23.34
C GLU A 66 -0.15 -28.84 22.84
N LYS A 67 -0.58 -28.15 21.77
CA LYS A 67 0.13 -26.98 21.24
C LYS A 67 0.20 -25.83 22.24
N ALA A 68 -0.70 -25.77 23.21
CA ALA A 68 -0.76 -24.71 24.20
C ALA A 68 0.37 -24.76 25.25
N ASP A 69 1.25 -25.76 25.22
CA ASP A 69 2.39 -25.86 26.12
C ASP A 69 3.66 -25.19 25.57
N ILE A 70 3.63 -24.69 24.33
CA ILE A 70 4.76 -24.04 23.65
C ILE A 70 4.44 -22.61 23.21
N GLU A 71 5.44 -21.73 23.20
CA GLU A 71 5.28 -20.37 22.66
C GLU A 71 5.13 -20.38 21.13
N PRO A 72 4.29 -19.49 20.56
CA PRO A 72 3.53 -18.43 21.24
C PRO A 72 2.15 -18.85 21.77
N TRP A 73 1.73 -20.09 21.54
CA TRP A 73 0.37 -20.57 21.89
C TRP A 73 0.14 -20.63 23.40
N LYS A 74 1.17 -20.90 24.19
CA LYS A 74 1.12 -20.83 25.66
C LYS A 74 0.67 -19.46 26.15
N SER A 75 1.36 -18.39 25.74
CA SER A 75 0.96 -17.02 26.12
C SER A 75 -0.45 -16.67 25.65
N MET A 76 -0.86 -17.14 24.47
CA MET A 76 -2.24 -16.94 23.98
C MET A 76 -3.29 -17.66 24.83
N LYS A 77 -3.00 -18.88 25.31
CA LYS A 77 -3.89 -19.62 26.23
C LYS A 77 -4.08 -18.85 27.54
N GLU A 78 -2.97 -18.38 28.12
CA GLU A 78 -2.98 -17.62 29.37
C GLU A 78 -3.78 -16.32 29.21
N ASP A 79 -3.57 -15.57 28.13
CA ASP A 79 -4.33 -14.35 27.82
C ASP A 79 -5.83 -14.65 27.61
N ALA A 80 -6.18 -15.72 26.89
CA ALA A 80 -7.56 -16.10 26.65
C ALA A 80 -8.31 -16.45 27.95
N ILE A 81 -7.71 -17.27 28.82
CA ILE A 81 -8.28 -17.63 30.12
C ILE A 81 -8.41 -16.40 31.02
N SER A 82 -7.38 -15.54 31.04
CA SER A 82 -7.41 -14.28 31.79
C SER A 82 -8.57 -13.39 31.35
N ARG A 83 -8.72 -13.15 30.05
CA ARG A 83 -9.83 -12.38 29.48
C ARG A 83 -11.18 -13.00 29.82
N ALA A 84 -11.32 -14.32 29.69
CA ALA A 84 -12.56 -15.02 29.98
C ALA A 84 -12.97 -14.93 31.45
N ASN A 85 -12.02 -14.78 32.38
CA ASN A 85 -12.29 -14.64 33.82
C ASN A 85 -12.57 -13.20 34.25
N ASN A 86 -12.18 -12.21 33.45
CA ASN A 86 -12.43 -10.80 33.72
C ASN A 86 -13.82 -10.35 33.22
N SER A 87 -14.32 -9.25 33.78
CA SER A 87 -15.55 -8.61 33.31
C SER A 87 -15.32 -7.87 31.98
N ILE A 88 -16.37 -7.79 31.17
CA ILE A 88 -16.34 -7.02 29.92
C ILE A 88 -16.35 -5.53 30.26
N SER A 89 -15.35 -4.80 29.77
CA SER A 89 -15.17 -3.37 30.08
C SER A 89 -16.13 -2.45 29.32
N SER A 90 -16.68 -2.86 28.18
CA SER A 90 -17.68 -2.08 27.44
C SER A 90 -18.50 -2.91 26.46
N ASN A 91 -19.68 -2.41 26.09
CA ASN A 91 -20.53 -2.96 25.02
C ASN A 91 -20.09 -2.49 23.62
N HIS A 92 -18.90 -1.90 23.49
CA HIS A 92 -18.38 -1.53 22.18
C HIS A 92 -18.07 -2.80 21.39
N TYR A 93 -18.42 -2.83 20.10
CA TYR A 93 -18.24 -4.00 19.22
C TYR A 93 -16.84 -4.62 19.32
N GLY A 94 -15.78 -3.80 19.42
CA GLY A 94 -14.40 -4.28 19.48
C GLY A 94 -14.06 -5.00 20.78
N SER A 95 -14.66 -4.57 21.90
CA SER A 95 -14.52 -5.23 23.20
C SER A 95 -15.26 -6.57 23.21
N LEU A 96 -16.50 -6.57 22.69
CA LEU A 96 -17.33 -7.76 22.62
C LEU A 96 -16.73 -8.83 21.69
N GLN A 97 -16.24 -8.42 20.53
CA GLN A 97 -15.56 -9.29 19.56
C GLN A 97 -14.35 -9.99 20.19
N LYS A 98 -13.45 -9.21 20.83
CA LYS A 98 -12.25 -9.75 21.48
C LYS A 98 -12.60 -10.66 22.65
N TYR A 99 -13.62 -10.31 23.43
CA TYR A 99 -14.05 -11.12 24.57
C TYR A 99 -14.65 -12.45 24.13
N VAL A 100 -15.64 -12.44 23.21
CA VAL A 100 -16.38 -13.66 22.85
C VAL A 100 -15.46 -14.70 22.22
N GLY A 101 -14.51 -14.29 21.37
CA GLY A 101 -13.53 -15.20 20.81
C GLY A 101 -12.42 -15.63 21.80
N ALA A 102 -12.13 -14.86 22.85
CA ALA A 102 -11.25 -15.31 23.92
C ALA A 102 -11.93 -16.37 24.80
N VAL A 103 -13.22 -16.19 25.11
CA VAL A 103 -14.01 -17.17 25.89
C VAL A 103 -14.18 -18.48 25.11
N ALA A 104 -14.48 -18.40 23.81
CA ALA A 104 -14.55 -19.60 22.96
C ALA A 104 -13.18 -20.32 22.86
N LEU A 105 -12.07 -19.60 22.88
CA LEU A 105 -10.75 -20.22 22.95
C LEU A 105 -10.50 -20.88 24.32
N ALA A 106 -10.88 -20.22 25.42
CA ALA A 106 -10.77 -20.78 26.76
C ALA A 106 -11.62 -22.05 26.93
N TYR A 107 -12.80 -22.12 26.29
CA TYR A 107 -13.62 -23.33 26.21
C TYR A 107 -12.85 -24.54 25.67
N ILE A 108 -12.05 -24.33 24.62
CA ILE A 108 -11.21 -25.38 24.04
C ILE A 108 -10.06 -25.73 25.00
N LEU A 109 -9.38 -24.73 25.55
CA LEU A 109 -8.08 -24.89 26.20
C LEU A 109 -8.10 -25.15 27.73
N ASP A 110 -9.21 -24.89 28.42
CA ASP A 110 -9.45 -25.21 29.83
C ASP A 110 -10.72 -26.06 29.98
N ASP A 111 -10.57 -27.35 29.61
CA ASP A 111 -11.64 -28.36 29.57
C ASP A 111 -12.39 -28.49 30.91
N SER A 112 -11.68 -28.26 32.02
CA SER A 112 -12.25 -28.35 33.38
C SER A 112 -13.38 -27.34 33.64
N LYS A 113 -13.43 -26.27 32.87
CA LYS A 113 -14.43 -25.19 32.98
C LYS A 113 -15.21 -24.97 31.69
N LYS A 114 -15.19 -25.93 30.76
CA LYS A 114 -15.86 -25.79 29.45
C LYS A 114 -17.31 -25.33 29.56
N GLU A 115 -18.09 -25.89 30.49
CA GLU A 115 -19.50 -25.50 30.68
C GLU A 115 -19.65 -24.05 31.13
N ILE A 116 -18.72 -23.54 31.95
CA ILE A 116 -18.70 -22.14 32.38
C ILE A 116 -18.43 -21.23 31.17
N TYR A 117 -17.48 -21.61 30.31
CA TYR A 117 -17.15 -20.82 29.12
C TYR A 117 -18.26 -20.84 28.07
N ALA A 118 -18.91 -21.99 27.85
CA ALA A 118 -20.07 -22.08 26.96
C ALA A 118 -21.21 -21.16 27.41
N ASN A 119 -21.56 -21.21 28.71
CA ASN A 119 -22.55 -20.31 29.29
C ASN A 119 -22.16 -18.83 29.16
N LYS A 120 -20.87 -18.49 29.32
CA LYS A 120 -20.40 -17.10 29.10
C LYS A 120 -20.56 -16.65 27.65
N VAL A 121 -20.27 -17.50 26.65
CA VAL A 121 -20.53 -17.17 25.24
C VAL A 121 -22.00 -16.87 25.02
N ARG A 122 -22.89 -17.77 25.47
CA ARG A 122 -24.35 -17.56 25.43
C ARG A 122 -24.74 -16.23 26.07
N ASP A 123 -24.32 -16.00 27.31
CA ASP A 123 -24.73 -14.83 28.09
C ASP A 123 -24.27 -13.52 27.43
N VAL A 124 -23.10 -13.51 26.81
CA VAL A 124 -22.61 -12.34 26.08
C VAL A 124 -23.41 -12.08 24.82
N ILE A 125 -23.72 -13.12 24.04
CA ILE A 125 -24.59 -13.00 22.88
C ILE A 125 -25.93 -12.42 23.32
N LEU A 126 -26.63 -13.07 24.25
CA LEU A 126 -27.98 -12.68 24.65
C LEU A 126 -28.04 -11.31 25.35
N ASN A 127 -27.09 -10.99 26.23
CA ASN A 127 -27.19 -9.84 27.13
C ASN A 127 -26.32 -8.64 26.76
N ARG A 128 -25.41 -8.76 25.77
CA ARG A 128 -24.47 -7.69 25.42
C ARG A 128 -24.50 -7.36 23.93
N PHE A 129 -24.51 -8.37 23.06
CA PHE A 129 -24.63 -8.13 21.61
C PHE A 129 -25.99 -7.52 21.23
N SER A 130 -27.03 -7.79 22.00
CA SER A 130 -28.35 -7.16 21.87
C SER A 130 -28.33 -5.62 22.00
N ALA A 131 -27.29 -5.06 22.61
CA ALA A 131 -27.11 -3.61 22.76
C ALA A 131 -26.38 -2.93 21.59
N LEU A 132 -25.86 -3.69 20.61
CA LEU A 132 -25.18 -3.11 19.45
C LEU A 132 -26.18 -2.39 18.53
N ASP A 133 -25.84 -1.15 18.17
CA ASP A 133 -26.60 -0.32 17.20
C ASP A 133 -26.28 -0.75 15.76
N ILE A 134 -26.86 -1.90 15.37
CA ILE A 134 -26.79 -2.43 14.00
C ILE A 134 -28.10 -2.16 13.27
N GLN A 135 -27.99 -1.49 12.12
CA GLN A 135 -29.12 -1.16 11.25
C GLN A 135 -28.66 -0.89 9.81
N GLN A 136 -29.57 -1.05 8.85
CA GLN A 136 -29.33 -0.66 7.46
C GLN A 136 -28.95 0.83 7.39
N SER A 137 -27.71 1.11 7.00
CA SER A 137 -27.19 2.47 6.90
C SER A 137 -26.03 2.55 5.92
N SER A 138 -25.72 3.77 5.46
CA SER A 138 -24.44 4.09 4.83
C SER A 138 -23.35 4.38 5.86
N ASP A 139 -23.71 4.64 7.12
CA ASP A 139 -22.77 4.85 8.22
C ASP A 139 -21.93 3.59 8.45
N TRP A 140 -20.60 3.77 8.37
CA TRP A 140 -19.64 2.71 8.60
C TRP A 140 -19.80 2.10 9.99
N GLY A 141 -19.98 2.92 11.04
CA GLY A 141 -20.02 2.50 12.44
C GLY A 141 -21.23 1.65 12.79
N LYS A 142 -22.33 1.82 12.07
CA LYS A 142 -23.57 1.05 12.27
C LYS A 142 -23.58 -0.29 11.53
N VAL A 143 -22.73 -0.46 10.52
CA VAL A 143 -22.73 -1.65 9.66
C VAL A 143 -21.48 -2.50 9.85
N VAL A 144 -20.32 -1.96 9.51
CA VAL A 144 -19.10 -2.76 9.31
C VAL A 144 -18.57 -3.40 10.59
N PRO A 145 -18.30 -2.63 11.66
CA PRO A 145 -17.75 -3.21 12.86
C PRO A 145 -18.75 -4.09 13.62
N ASN A 146 -20.05 -3.78 13.57
CA ASN A 146 -21.09 -4.62 14.17
C ASN A 146 -21.18 -5.98 13.47
N LEU A 147 -21.20 -5.99 12.13
CA LEU A 147 -21.14 -7.24 11.37
C LEU A 147 -19.86 -8.03 11.68
N GLY A 148 -18.71 -7.36 11.84
CA GLY A 148 -17.46 -8.00 12.29
C GLY A 148 -17.56 -8.66 13.67
N ALA A 149 -18.22 -8.00 14.63
CA ALA A 149 -18.46 -8.59 15.95
C ALA A 149 -19.37 -9.82 15.84
N PHE A 150 -20.48 -9.74 15.10
CA PHE A 150 -21.40 -10.87 14.90
C PHE A 150 -20.75 -12.03 14.15
N PHE A 151 -19.85 -11.78 13.21
CA PHE A 151 -19.01 -12.82 12.60
C PHE A 151 -18.24 -13.61 13.66
N SER A 152 -17.63 -12.93 14.63
CA SER A 152 -16.91 -13.63 15.71
C SER A 152 -17.86 -14.34 16.69
N ALA A 153 -19.07 -13.81 16.90
CA ALA A 153 -20.10 -14.47 17.70
C ALA A 153 -20.62 -15.76 17.06
N ILE A 154 -20.79 -15.80 15.73
CA ILE A 154 -21.17 -17.01 14.99
C ILE A 154 -20.10 -18.09 15.16
N LEU A 155 -18.82 -17.74 14.96
CA LEU A 155 -17.70 -18.68 15.18
C LEU A 155 -17.63 -19.17 16.62
N ALA A 156 -17.85 -18.30 17.60
CA ALA A 156 -17.85 -18.68 19.01
C ALA A 156 -19.02 -19.60 19.37
N LEU A 157 -20.22 -19.35 18.83
CA LEU A 157 -21.40 -20.19 19.03
C LEU A 157 -21.19 -21.60 18.44
N ASP A 158 -20.64 -21.68 17.22
CA ASP A 158 -20.25 -22.94 16.57
C ASP A 158 -19.33 -23.79 17.48
N ILE A 159 -18.32 -23.16 18.08
CA ILE A 159 -17.35 -23.81 18.97
C ILE A 159 -17.97 -24.40 20.25
N VAL A 160 -18.92 -23.67 20.87
CA VAL A 160 -19.51 -24.07 22.16
C VAL A 160 -20.84 -24.82 22.01
N TYR A 161 -21.33 -25.01 20.79
CA TYR A 161 -22.66 -25.53 20.46
C TYR A 161 -23.01 -26.80 21.24
N ASP A 162 -22.09 -27.77 21.29
CA ASP A 162 -22.29 -29.05 21.95
C ASP A 162 -22.57 -28.95 23.46
N SER A 163 -22.02 -27.95 24.15
CA SER A 163 -22.22 -27.73 25.59
C SER A 163 -23.46 -26.91 25.92
N LEU A 164 -24.15 -26.33 24.92
CA LEU A 164 -25.38 -25.57 25.15
C LEU A 164 -26.64 -26.43 25.00
N SER A 165 -27.70 -26.06 25.73
CA SER A 165 -29.02 -26.64 25.48
C SER A 165 -29.55 -26.20 24.11
N LEU A 166 -30.42 -27.02 23.50
CA LEU A 166 -31.08 -26.64 22.25
C LEU A 166 -31.85 -25.31 22.39
N GLU A 167 -32.49 -25.09 23.53
CA GLU A 167 -33.19 -23.84 23.83
C GLU A 167 -32.25 -22.62 23.81
N ASP A 168 -31.07 -22.74 24.43
CA ASP A 168 -30.08 -21.66 24.45
C ASP A 168 -29.48 -21.40 23.06
N ILE A 169 -29.26 -22.45 22.28
CA ILE A 169 -28.81 -22.36 20.88
C ILE A 169 -29.83 -21.58 20.06
N ILE A 170 -31.12 -21.96 20.13
CA ILE A 170 -32.20 -21.29 19.40
C ILE A 170 -32.24 -19.80 19.78
N LYS A 171 -32.19 -19.47 21.09
CA LYS A 171 -32.17 -18.06 21.54
C LYS A 171 -30.98 -17.27 20.98
N CYS A 172 -29.79 -17.88 20.95
CA CYS A 172 -28.60 -17.23 20.41
C CYS A 172 -28.73 -17.01 18.90
N GLU A 173 -29.18 -18.02 18.16
CA GLU A 173 -29.42 -17.94 16.72
C GLU A 173 -30.50 -16.92 16.36
N ASP A 174 -31.60 -16.87 17.12
CA ASP A 174 -32.68 -15.90 16.94
C ASP A 174 -32.14 -14.48 17.11
N LEU A 175 -31.35 -14.22 18.16
CA LEU A 175 -30.76 -12.91 18.36
C LEU A 175 -29.75 -12.55 17.26
N ILE A 176 -28.87 -13.48 16.89
CA ILE A 176 -27.87 -13.22 15.83
C ILE A 176 -28.58 -12.92 14.51
N SER A 177 -29.50 -13.77 14.09
CA SER A 177 -30.25 -13.61 12.84
C SER A 177 -31.06 -12.31 12.83
N GLU A 178 -31.83 -12.04 13.89
CA GLU A 178 -32.60 -10.81 14.07
C GLU A 178 -31.72 -9.57 13.89
N ARG A 179 -30.48 -9.59 14.41
CA ARG A 179 -29.57 -8.45 14.34
C ARG A 179 -28.87 -8.31 13.00
N ILE A 180 -28.29 -9.39 12.45
CA ILE A 180 -27.52 -9.29 11.20
C ILE A 180 -28.42 -9.01 9.99
N PHE A 181 -29.69 -9.42 10.02
CA PHE A 181 -30.64 -9.18 8.92
C PHE A 181 -31.37 -7.83 8.98
N ARG A 182 -31.16 -7.01 10.02
CA ARG A 182 -31.44 -5.57 9.96
C ARG A 182 -30.59 -4.86 8.90
N VAL A 183 -29.50 -5.49 8.49
CA VAL A 183 -28.59 -5.05 7.43
C VAL A 183 -28.79 -5.97 6.23
N ASN A 184 -29.22 -5.41 5.10
CA ASN A 184 -29.45 -6.20 3.89
C ASN A 184 -28.18 -6.89 3.38
N ARG A 185 -28.31 -7.96 2.61
CA ARG A 185 -27.15 -8.61 1.94
C ARG A 185 -26.48 -7.69 0.92
N THR A 186 -27.19 -6.69 0.42
CA THR A 186 -26.72 -5.70 -0.56
C THR A 186 -26.64 -4.29 0.04
N GLY A 187 -25.78 -3.45 -0.54
CA GLY A 187 -25.60 -2.05 -0.14
C GLY A 187 -24.13 -1.64 -0.02
N SER A 188 -23.88 -0.51 0.64
CA SER A 188 -22.52 -0.05 0.96
C SER A 188 -21.77 -1.08 1.80
N TRP A 189 -20.44 -1.10 1.70
CA TRP A 189 -19.56 -1.99 2.48
C TRP A 189 -19.71 -3.48 2.16
N LYS A 190 -19.91 -3.80 0.87
CA LYS A 190 -20.14 -5.14 0.29
C LYS A 190 -19.42 -6.29 0.99
N THR A 191 -18.09 -6.22 1.14
CA THR A 191 -17.30 -7.33 1.72
C THR A 191 -17.63 -7.67 3.18
N ALA A 192 -18.09 -6.72 3.99
CA ALA A 192 -18.50 -7.02 5.38
C ALA A 192 -19.83 -7.78 5.43
N ARG A 193 -20.74 -7.44 4.49
CA ARG A 193 -22.03 -8.13 4.31
C ARG A 193 -21.80 -9.55 3.82
N TYR A 194 -20.99 -9.71 2.77
CA TYR A 194 -20.61 -11.02 2.25
C TYR A 194 -20.00 -11.90 3.33
N GLY A 195 -19.04 -11.37 4.10
CA GLY A 195 -18.36 -12.16 5.12
C GLY A 195 -19.28 -12.66 6.23
N THR A 196 -20.13 -11.79 6.76
CA THR A 196 -20.97 -12.15 7.93
C THR A 196 -22.18 -12.97 7.53
N HIS A 197 -22.91 -12.56 6.49
CA HIS A 197 -24.05 -13.33 5.99
C HIS A 197 -23.59 -14.64 5.35
N GLY A 198 -22.46 -14.65 4.65
CA GLY A 198 -21.90 -15.87 4.07
C GLY A 198 -21.50 -16.90 5.15
N THR A 199 -20.87 -16.45 6.24
CA THR A 199 -20.56 -17.32 7.39
C THR A 199 -21.83 -17.85 8.05
N TRP A 200 -22.87 -17.02 8.18
CA TRP A 200 -24.17 -17.46 8.67
C TRP A 200 -24.81 -18.51 7.76
N ASP A 201 -24.78 -18.31 6.43
CA ASP A 201 -25.32 -19.28 5.48
C ASP A 201 -24.61 -20.64 5.58
N ILE A 202 -23.29 -20.64 5.80
CA ILE A 202 -22.52 -21.88 6.00
C ILE A 202 -22.93 -22.54 7.33
N TYR A 203 -23.01 -21.76 8.42
CA TYR A 203 -23.45 -22.23 9.73
C TYR A 203 -24.85 -22.86 9.70
N LYS A 204 -25.76 -22.34 8.87
CA LYS A 204 -27.12 -22.88 8.67
C LYS A 204 -27.21 -24.01 7.64
N GLY A 205 -26.12 -24.34 6.95
CA GLY A 205 -26.09 -25.34 5.87
C GLY A 205 -26.68 -24.86 4.53
N ASP A 206 -27.04 -23.58 4.42
CA ASP A 206 -27.63 -22.98 3.21
C ASP A 206 -26.58 -22.78 2.09
N ARG A 207 -25.32 -22.56 2.47
CA ARG A 207 -24.22 -22.37 1.51
C ARG A 207 -23.33 -23.61 1.44
N THR A 208 -23.35 -24.26 0.29
CA THR A 208 -22.56 -25.47 -0.01
C THR A 208 -21.64 -25.32 -1.22
N SER A 209 -21.63 -24.13 -1.85
CA SER A 209 -20.83 -23.83 -3.04
C SER A 209 -19.99 -22.57 -2.86
N LYS A 210 -18.91 -22.48 -3.63
CA LYS A 210 -18.00 -21.32 -3.69
C LYS A 210 -18.71 -19.97 -3.80
N ASP A 211 -18.08 -18.92 -3.26
CA ASP A 211 -18.59 -17.55 -3.28
C ASP A 211 -17.79 -16.66 -4.25
N ASP A 212 -18.17 -16.71 -5.52
CA ASP A 212 -17.52 -15.91 -6.57
C ASP A 212 -17.68 -14.40 -6.35
N THR A 213 -18.79 -13.95 -5.75
CA THR A 213 -19.04 -12.53 -5.52
C THR A 213 -18.06 -11.96 -4.49
N TYR A 214 -17.86 -12.70 -3.39
CA TYR A 214 -16.85 -12.36 -2.40
C TYR A 214 -15.43 -12.40 -2.98
N TYR A 215 -15.09 -13.48 -3.70
CA TYR A 215 -13.78 -13.65 -4.33
C TYR A 215 -13.41 -12.46 -5.22
N TYR A 216 -14.27 -12.08 -6.18
CA TYR A 216 -13.98 -10.97 -7.08
C TYR A 216 -13.92 -9.62 -6.36
N ALA A 217 -14.74 -9.40 -5.32
CA ALA A 217 -14.67 -8.19 -4.52
C ALA A 217 -13.37 -8.07 -3.70
N LEU A 218 -12.78 -9.20 -3.28
CA LEU A 218 -11.48 -9.24 -2.61
C LEU A 218 -10.35 -8.97 -3.61
N ILE A 219 -10.31 -9.72 -4.71
CA ILE A 219 -9.24 -9.64 -5.72
C ILE A 219 -9.17 -8.28 -6.41
N ASN A 220 -10.30 -7.57 -6.55
CA ASN A 220 -10.32 -6.22 -7.11
C ASN A 220 -9.66 -5.15 -6.20
N GLN A 221 -9.24 -5.51 -4.98
CA GLN A 221 -8.51 -4.61 -4.06
C GLN A 221 -6.99 -4.87 -4.06
N ILE A 222 -6.47 -5.61 -5.03
CA ILE A 222 -5.08 -6.04 -5.10
C ILE A 222 -4.65 -5.96 -6.55
N THR A 223 -3.62 -5.24 -6.98
CA THR A 223 -3.12 -5.23 -8.37
C THR A 223 -2.59 -6.61 -8.79
N PRO A 224 -2.34 -6.90 -10.09
CA PRO A 224 -1.82 -8.20 -10.52
C PRO A 224 -0.50 -8.61 -9.85
N ASP A 225 0.33 -7.64 -9.44
CA ASP A 225 1.60 -7.83 -8.76
C ASP A 225 1.54 -7.67 -7.23
N GLY A 226 0.34 -7.46 -6.66
CA GLY A 226 0.11 -7.54 -5.21
C GLY A 226 -0.02 -6.21 -4.46
N VAL A 227 0.09 -5.06 -5.11
CA VAL A 227 -0.06 -3.75 -4.44
C VAL A 227 -1.54 -3.41 -4.25
N SER A 228 -1.93 -2.77 -3.15
CA SER A 228 -3.32 -2.31 -3.00
C SER A 228 -3.56 -0.96 -3.68
N PRO A 229 -4.57 -0.81 -4.55
CA PRO A 229 -5.03 0.49 -5.04
C PRO A 229 -5.83 1.28 -3.98
N VAL A 230 -6.26 0.60 -2.91
CA VAL A 230 -7.16 1.11 -1.86
C VAL A 230 -6.32 1.68 -0.72
N THR A 231 -5.39 2.60 -0.96
CA THR A 231 -4.51 3.20 0.08
C THR A 231 -3.74 2.15 0.91
N ASN A 232 -2.86 2.60 1.81
CA ASN A 232 -2.18 1.67 2.69
C ASN A 232 -3.05 1.21 3.87
N THR A 233 -3.65 2.14 4.64
CA THR A 233 -4.43 1.77 5.84
C THR A 233 -5.63 0.89 5.51
N TYR A 234 -6.36 1.17 4.43
CA TYR A 234 -7.50 0.35 4.06
C TYR A 234 -7.07 -1.03 3.54
N ALA A 235 -5.89 -1.18 2.93
CA ALA A 235 -5.37 -2.51 2.57
C ALA A 235 -5.24 -3.40 3.81
N TRP A 236 -4.51 -2.91 4.82
CA TRP A 236 -4.33 -3.59 6.11
C TRP A 236 -5.66 -3.84 6.83
N SER A 237 -6.57 -2.87 6.78
CA SER A 237 -7.86 -2.97 7.45
C SER A 237 -8.88 -3.87 6.74
N ARG A 238 -8.84 -4.00 5.41
CA ARG A 238 -9.88 -4.69 4.63
C ARG A 238 -9.44 -6.10 4.21
N VAL A 239 -8.29 -6.21 3.55
CA VAL A 239 -7.74 -7.48 3.04
C VAL A 239 -6.83 -8.10 4.09
N GLY A 240 -5.99 -7.27 4.74
CA GLY A 240 -5.09 -7.69 5.81
C GLY A 240 -5.77 -8.19 7.09
N GLY A 241 -7.04 -7.84 7.31
CA GLY A 241 -7.83 -8.35 8.43
C GLY A 241 -7.75 -7.55 9.72
N GLY A 242 -7.69 -6.22 9.63
CA GLY A 242 -7.79 -5.34 10.79
C GLY A 242 -9.05 -5.58 11.64
N ASP A 243 -8.90 -5.48 12.97
CA ASP A 243 -9.89 -5.90 13.97
C ASP A 243 -11.30 -5.31 13.79
N SER A 244 -11.42 -4.06 13.31
CA SER A 244 -12.72 -3.39 13.13
C SER A 244 -13.50 -3.86 11.90
N ARG A 245 -12.93 -4.76 11.10
CA ARG A 245 -13.48 -5.22 9.82
C ARG A 245 -13.20 -6.70 9.58
N VAL A 246 -13.06 -7.48 10.66
CA VAL A 246 -12.59 -8.87 10.64
C VAL A 246 -13.36 -9.73 9.63
N SER A 247 -14.68 -9.56 9.50
CA SER A 247 -15.52 -10.32 8.56
C SER A 247 -15.18 -10.07 7.08
N LYS A 248 -14.58 -8.94 6.72
CA LYS A 248 -14.20 -8.65 5.33
C LYS A 248 -13.15 -9.61 4.79
N SER A 249 -12.31 -10.17 5.65
CA SER A 249 -11.20 -11.04 5.25
C SER A 249 -11.18 -12.38 6.00
N GLY A 250 -11.73 -12.46 7.21
CA GLY A 250 -11.82 -13.72 7.97
C GLY A 250 -12.73 -14.74 7.32
N TYR A 251 -13.69 -14.30 6.49
CA TYR A 251 -14.58 -15.21 5.77
C TYR A 251 -13.84 -16.12 4.78
N MET A 252 -12.72 -15.67 4.20
CA MET A 252 -11.91 -16.53 3.36
C MET A 252 -11.31 -17.72 4.14
N ASP A 253 -11.01 -17.54 5.44
CA ASP A 253 -10.51 -18.63 6.28
C ASP A 253 -11.61 -19.66 6.58
N VAL A 254 -12.85 -19.23 6.77
CA VAL A 254 -14.02 -20.13 6.93
C VAL A 254 -14.22 -20.96 5.66
N LEU A 255 -14.15 -20.31 4.49
CA LEU A 255 -14.28 -20.97 3.19
C LEU A 255 -13.17 -21.99 2.93
N GLU A 256 -11.93 -21.64 3.25
CA GLU A 256 -10.76 -22.53 3.14
C GLU A 256 -10.88 -23.74 4.08
N PHE A 257 -11.26 -23.51 5.34
CA PHE A 257 -11.35 -24.55 6.35
C PHE A 257 -12.47 -25.55 6.05
N THR A 258 -13.68 -25.06 5.75
CA THR A 258 -14.84 -25.89 5.38
C THR A 258 -14.66 -26.60 4.04
N GLY A 259 -13.72 -26.12 3.21
CA GLY A 259 -13.46 -26.63 1.87
C GLY A 259 -14.49 -26.24 0.82
N ILE A 260 -15.44 -25.35 1.15
CA ILE A 260 -16.42 -24.78 0.22
C ILE A 260 -15.72 -23.98 -0.88
N ASP A 261 -14.61 -23.30 -0.55
CA ASP A 261 -13.78 -22.57 -1.51
C ASP A 261 -12.32 -22.48 -1.04
N LYS A 262 -11.42 -23.19 -1.74
CA LYS A 262 -9.99 -23.30 -1.40
C LYS A 262 -9.06 -22.44 -2.27
N ARG A 263 -9.60 -21.39 -2.89
CA ARG A 263 -8.88 -20.59 -3.89
C ARG A 263 -8.00 -19.47 -3.31
N TYR A 264 -7.93 -19.31 -1.99
CA TYR A 264 -7.35 -18.12 -1.35
C TYR A 264 -5.91 -18.32 -0.90
N TYR A 265 -5.62 -19.38 -0.14
CA TYR A 265 -4.28 -19.60 0.42
C TYR A 265 -3.21 -19.85 -0.65
N SER A 266 -3.57 -20.54 -1.73
CA SER A 266 -2.69 -20.78 -2.88
C SER A 266 -2.80 -19.72 -3.98
N ASN A 267 -3.52 -18.62 -3.75
CA ASN A 267 -3.69 -17.59 -4.77
C ASN A 267 -2.43 -16.74 -4.92
N GLU A 268 -1.77 -16.83 -6.07
CA GLU A 268 -0.52 -16.09 -6.33
C GLU A 268 -0.67 -14.57 -6.11
N ARG A 269 -1.81 -13.98 -6.49
CA ARG A 269 -2.06 -12.54 -6.33
C ARG A 269 -2.23 -12.15 -4.86
N ILE A 270 -2.87 -13.01 -4.05
CA ILE A 270 -2.98 -12.79 -2.60
C ILE A 270 -1.62 -13.00 -1.93
N GLN A 271 -0.83 -13.99 -2.34
CA GLN A 271 0.53 -14.21 -1.82
C GLN A 271 1.44 -13.00 -2.08
N LYS A 272 1.46 -12.49 -3.32
CA LYS A 272 2.15 -11.24 -3.66
C LYS A 272 1.68 -10.07 -2.82
N PHE A 273 0.37 -9.98 -2.59
CA PHE A 273 -0.19 -8.97 -1.69
C PHE A 273 0.27 -9.08 -0.25
N MET A 274 0.35 -10.30 0.30
CA MET A 274 0.87 -10.49 1.67
C MET A 274 2.34 -10.07 1.77
N ARG A 275 3.17 -10.35 0.75
CA ARG A 275 4.56 -9.89 0.70
C ARG A 275 4.65 -8.35 0.65
N TRP A 276 3.83 -7.73 -0.18
CA TRP A 276 3.76 -6.26 -0.24
C TRP A 276 3.26 -5.64 1.07
N GLN A 277 2.16 -6.15 1.62
CA GLN A 277 1.52 -5.62 2.83
C GLN A 277 2.47 -5.67 4.02
N PHE A 278 3.07 -6.84 4.32
CA PHE A 278 3.96 -6.96 5.48
C PHE A 278 5.39 -6.48 5.20
N GLY A 279 5.78 -6.31 3.95
CA GLY A 279 7.12 -5.89 3.56
C GLY A 279 7.17 -4.44 3.06
N SER A 280 6.81 -4.24 1.80
CA SER A 280 7.01 -2.96 1.10
C SER A 280 6.09 -1.82 1.56
N SER A 281 4.93 -2.11 2.15
CA SER A 281 4.01 -1.04 2.57
C SER A 281 4.42 -0.38 3.90
N ILE A 282 5.47 -0.85 4.56
CA ILE A 282 5.94 -0.34 5.86
C ILE A 282 7.38 0.16 5.77
N ASN A 283 7.66 1.27 6.44
CA ASN A 283 8.99 1.85 6.52
C ASN A 283 9.85 1.14 7.61
N PRO A 284 11.17 1.42 7.67
CA PRO A 284 12.06 0.83 8.67
C PRO A 284 11.68 1.11 10.14
N ALA A 285 10.93 2.18 10.40
CA ALA A 285 10.37 2.47 11.73
C ALA A 285 9.06 1.72 12.02
N LYS A 286 8.69 0.76 11.16
CA LYS A 286 7.45 -0.05 11.22
C LYS A 286 6.17 0.81 11.13
N GLU A 287 6.25 1.96 10.47
CA GLU A 287 5.11 2.80 10.16
C GLU A 287 4.67 2.62 8.70
N LEU A 288 3.37 2.83 8.43
CA LEU A 288 2.84 2.76 7.07
C LEU A 288 3.39 3.92 6.20
N ALA A 289 3.82 3.57 4.99
CA ALA A 289 3.99 4.55 3.92
C ALA A 289 2.64 5.22 3.59
N ILE A 290 2.66 6.52 3.31
CA ILE A 290 1.45 7.33 3.12
C ILE A 290 1.19 7.55 1.62
N PHE A 291 0.05 7.04 1.15
CA PHE A 291 -0.55 7.32 -0.15
C PHE A 291 -2.07 7.06 -0.06
N GLY A 292 -2.84 7.82 -0.83
CA GLY A 292 -4.30 7.84 -0.79
C GLY A 292 -4.90 8.37 0.52
N ASP A 293 -6.19 8.09 0.75
CA ASP A 293 -7.01 8.61 1.87
C ASP A 293 -6.59 8.03 3.24
N MET A 294 -5.53 8.57 3.82
CA MET A 294 -4.90 8.10 5.06
C MET A 294 -4.44 9.27 5.95
N LEU A 295 -4.65 9.17 7.26
CA LEU A 295 -4.09 10.15 8.20
C LEU A 295 -2.60 9.90 8.41
N PRO A 296 -1.78 10.97 8.52
CA PRO A 296 -0.37 10.82 8.89
C PRO A 296 -0.12 10.11 10.23
N THR A 297 -1.10 10.14 11.15
CA THR A 297 -1.03 9.47 12.46
C THR A 297 -1.51 8.02 12.45
N GLU A 298 -2.02 7.50 11.33
CA GLU A 298 -2.50 6.12 11.30
C GLU A 298 -1.32 5.15 11.47
N SER A 299 -1.50 4.26 12.45
CA SER A 299 -0.57 3.19 12.77
C SER A 299 -1.25 1.84 12.53
N VAL A 300 -0.44 0.79 12.47
CA VAL A 300 -0.92 -0.58 12.36
C VAL A 300 -0.65 -1.29 13.68
N GLY A 301 -1.71 -1.77 14.32
CA GLY A 301 -1.60 -2.59 15.53
C GLY A 301 -1.44 -4.08 15.24
N ASN A 302 -1.23 -4.88 16.27
CA ASN A 302 -1.20 -6.35 16.17
C ASN A 302 -2.64 -6.93 16.07
N SER A 303 -3.20 -6.97 14.85
CA SER A 303 -4.59 -7.45 14.64
C SER A 303 -4.68 -8.97 14.66
N MET A 304 -5.84 -9.49 15.05
CA MET A 304 -6.06 -10.93 15.31
C MET A 304 -5.73 -11.82 14.11
N LEU A 305 -5.96 -11.34 12.89
CA LEU A 305 -5.75 -12.12 11.67
C LEU A 305 -4.33 -12.01 11.09
N TYR A 306 -3.45 -11.14 11.61
CA TYR A 306 -2.16 -10.91 10.94
C TYR A 306 -1.24 -12.12 10.96
N ARG A 307 -1.30 -12.93 12.02
CA ARG A 307 -0.46 -14.14 12.12
C ARG A 307 -0.88 -15.26 11.18
N ARG A 308 -2.07 -15.19 10.58
CA ARG A 308 -2.54 -16.16 9.58
C ARG A 308 -1.75 -16.11 8.27
N VAL A 309 -0.92 -15.10 8.07
CA VAL A 309 -0.07 -14.93 6.88
C VAL A 309 0.75 -16.18 6.54
N VAL A 310 1.12 -17.00 7.54
CA VAL A 310 1.78 -18.32 7.37
C VAL A 310 0.98 -19.28 6.49
N ASN A 311 -0.34 -19.11 6.39
CA ASN A 311 -1.18 -19.92 5.53
C ASN A 311 -1.06 -19.54 4.06
N PHE A 312 -0.59 -18.33 3.76
CA PHE A 312 -0.47 -17.81 2.41
C PHE A 312 0.94 -17.95 1.87
N ASP A 313 1.94 -17.44 2.59
CA ASP A 313 3.29 -17.30 2.06
C ASP A 313 4.36 -17.20 3.16
N ASN A 314 5.43 -17.99 3.04
CA ASN A 314 6.50 -18.07 4.03
C ASN A 314 7.37 -16.79 4.08
N GLU A 315 7.63 -16.15 2.94
CA GLU A 315 8.40 -14.91 2.88
C GLU A 315 7.62 -13.77 3.57
N ALA A 316 6.34 -13.62 3.23
CA ALA A 316 5.44 -12.69 3.89
C ALA A 316 5.32 -12.94 5.40
N ALA A 317 5.32 -14.21 5.84
CA ALA A 317 5.33 -14.56 7.25
C ALA A 317 6.64 -14.16 7.96
N GLY A 318 7.78 -14.24 7.27
CA GLY A 318 9.05 -13.68 7.74
C GLY A 318 9.00 -12.16 7.93
N TYR A 319 8.40 -11.44 6.97
CA TYR A 319 8.16 -10.00 7.10
C TYR A 319 7.21 -9.65 8.24
N ALA A 320 6.12 -10.41 8.41
CA ALA A 320 5.21 -10.24 9.53
C ALA A 320 5.89 -10.52 10.88
N SER A 321 6.84 -11.45 10.92
CA SER A 321 7.63 -11.75 12.12
C SER A 321 8.55 -10.58 12.49
N TRP A 322 9.20 -9.95 11.51
CA TRP A 322 9.95 -8.71 11.69
C TRP A 322 9.05 -7.56 12.17
N PHE A 323 7.91 -7.35 11.51
CA PHE A 323 6.95 -6.29 11.87
C PHE A 323 6.40 -6.46 13.30
N LEU A 324 6.02 -7.69 13.68
CA LEU A 324 5.40 -8.01 14.97
C LEU A 324 6.41 -8.35 16.08
N GLU A 325 7.70 -8.12 15.86
CA GLU A 325 8.73 -8.34 16.87
C GLU A 325 8.40 -7.58 18.17
N GLY A 326 8.49 -8.26 19.30
CA GLY A 326 8.12 -7.72 20.61
C GLY A 326 6.61 -7.60 20.86
N SER A 327 5.76 -7.86 19.87
CA SER A 327 4.29 -7.79 20.01
C SER A 327 3.71 -9.13 20.47
N GLN A 328 3.13 -9.14 21.67
CA GLN A 328 2.47 -10.33 22.23
C GLN A 328 1.21 -10.67 21.42
N PRO A 329 1.04 -11.92 20.96
CA PRO A 329 -0.19 -12.36 20.32
C PRO A 329 -1.38 -12.35 21.29
N MET A 330 -2.56 -12.03 20.76
CA MET A 330 -3.79 -12.05 21.53
C MET A 330 -4.35 -13.46 21.65
N GLY A 331 -4.79 -13.84 22.85
CA GLY A 331 -5.58 -15.03 23.11
C GLY A 331 -6.98 -14.91 22.53
N HIS A 332 -7.15 -15.35 21.28
CA HIS A 332 -8.41 -15.29 20.54
C HIS A 332 -8.46 -16.42 19.49
N ILE A 333 -9.65 -16.99 19.24
CA ILE A 333 -9.83 -18.09 18.27
C ILE A 333 -9.18 -17.82 16.90
N LEU A 334 -9.31 -16.61 16.36
CA LEU A 334 -8.73 -16.23 15.06
C LEU A 334 -7.19 -16.13 15.06
N THR A 335 -6.59 -15.77 16.19
CA THR A 335 -5.11 -15.65 16.31
C THR A 335 -4.48 -17.01 16.61
N TYR A 336 -5.21 -17.88 17.31
CA TYR A 336 -4.71 -19.16 17.82
C TYR A 336 -4.91 -20.31 16.83
N ILE A 337 -6.12 -20.42 16.27
CA ILE A 337 -6.57 -21.59 15.51
C ILE A 337 -6.24 -21.43 14.01
N VAL A 338 -6.51 -20.26 13.44
CA VAL A 338 -6.40 -20.06 11.99
C VAL A 338 -4.96 -20.22 11.47
N PRO A 339 -3.91 -19.68 12.12
CA PRO A 339 -2.53 -19.91 11.66
C PRO A 339 -2.12 -21.38 11.82
N LYS A 340 -1.80 -22.04 10.71
CA LYS A 340 -1.37 -23.45 10.70
C LYS A 340 -0.06 -23.65 11.46
N GLU A 341 0.83 -22.67 11.42
CA GLU A 341 2.16 -22.70 12.05
C GLU A 341 2.46 -21.41 12.84
N LYS A 342 3.57 -21.40 13.60
CA LYS A 342 4.08 -20.16 14.21
C LYS A 342 4.72 -19.33 13.12
N LEU A 343 4.82 -18.01 13.35
CA LEU A 343 5.64 -17.20 12.47
C LEU A 343 7.08 -17.72 12.44
N PRO A 344 7.74 -17.73 11.25
CA PRO A 344 9.13 -18.11 11.12
C PRO A 344 10.06 -17.03 11.73
N PRO A 345 11.38 -17.25 11.76
CA PRO A 345 12.33 -16.19 12.10
C PRO A 345 12.09 -14.90 11.28
N PRO A 346 12.34 -13.71 11.87
CA PRO A 346 12.12 -12.44 11.19
C PRO A 346 12.99 -12.32 9.93
N VAL A 347 12.37 -11.85 8.85
CA VAL A 347 13.06 -11.51 7.60
C VAL A 347 12.91 -10.01 7.39
N LEU A 348 14.02 -9.32 7.15
CA LEU A 348 14.00 -7.90 6.83
C LEU A 348 13.46 -7.72 5.40
N PRO A 349 12.43 -6.89 5.17
CA PRO A 349 12.01 -6.56 3.82
C PRO A 349 13.13 -5.86 3.04
N THR A 350 13.18 -6.05 1.74
CA THR A 350 14.14 -5.39 0.83
C THR A 350 13.42 -4.45 -0.13
N SER A 351 14.19 -3.63 -0.85
CA SER A 351 13.67 -2.87 -2.00
C SER A 351 12.98 -3.79 -3.01
N LYS A 352 11.84 -3.35 -3.55
CA LYS A 352 11.05 -4.08 -4.55
C LYS A 352 10.43 -3.11 -5.56
N ILE A 353 10.34 -3.56 -6.80
CA ILE A 353 9.61 -2.88 -7.88
C ILE A 353 8.40 -3.74 -8.24
N TYR A 354 7.24 -3.12 -8.27
CA TYR A 354 5.97 -3.69 -8.68
C TYR A 354 5.51 -2.90 -9.92
N GLU A 355 5.67 -3.47 -11.11
CA GLU A 355 5.41 -2.78 -12.39
C GLU A 355 4.02 -2.13 -12.45
N ASN A 356 3.01 -2.75 -11.84
CA ASN A 356 1.63 -2.27 -11.80
C ASN A 356 1.25 -1.50 -10.53
N GLY A 357 2.16 -1.39 -9.55
CA GLY A 357 1.86 -0.84 -8.24
C GLY A 357 2.76 0.32 -7.80
N GLY A 358 4.02 0.32 -8.22
CA GLY A 358 5.02 1.31 -7.83
C GLY A 358 6.36 0.70 -7.42
N ALA A 359 7.31 1.55 -7.11
CA ALA A 359 8.62 1.17 -6.56
C ALA A 359 8.69 1.50 -5.07
N PHE A 360 9.23 0.58 -4.28
CA PHE A 360 9.33 0.67 -2.82
C PHE A 360 10.76 0.36 -2.42
N PHE A 361 11.54 1.41 -2.20
CA PHE A 361 12.98 1.34 -1.93
C PHE A 361 13.26 1.56 -0.46
N ARG A 362 14.25 0.85 0.08
CA ARG A 362 14.68 1.01 1.46
C ARG A 362 16.17 0.77 1.62
N ASP A 363 16.69 1.34 2.70
CA ASP A 363 18.02 0.95 3.17
C ASP A 363 18.07 -0.55 3.51
N PRO A 364 19.21 -1.21 3.21
CA PRO A 364 19.37 -2.65 3.40
C PRO A 364 19.62 -3.06 4.86
N VAL A 365 19.91 -2.10 5.76
CA VAL A 365 20.19 -2.36 7.18
C VAL A 365 18.91 -2.18 7.99
N ASP A 366 18.65 -3.11 8.92
CA ASP A 366 17.53 -3.00 9.85
C ASP A 366 17.81 -1.94 10.92
N THR A 367 17.21 -0.77 10.75
CA THR A 367 17.31 0.33 11.71
C THR A 367 16.10 1.23 11.57
N ASN A 368 15.54 1.67 12.70
CA ASN A 368 14.46 2.64 12.71
C ASN A 368 14.83 3.97 12.03
N TYR A 369 16.13 4.26 11.85
CA TYR A 369 16.62 5.45 11.17
C TYR A 369 16.76 5.29 9.64
N GLY A 370 16.57 4.08 9.12
CA GLY A 370 16.75 3.77 7.71
C GLY A 370 15.80 4.55 6.81
N LEU A 371 16.23 4.75 5.57
CA LEU A 371 15.44 5.43 4.55
C LEU A 371 14.43 4.48 3.90
N HIS A 372 13.28 5.03 3.50
CA HIS A 372 12.28 4.36 2.68
C HIS A 372 11.65 5.36 1.70
N GLY A 373 11.65 5.01 0.42
CA GLY A 373 11.07 5.83 -0.64
C GLY A 373 10.07 5.03 -1.45
N VAL A 374 8.90 5.59 -1.65
CA VAL A 374 7.84 5.01 -2.48
C VAL A 374 7.59 5.92 -3.66
N LEU A 375 7.65 5.38 -4.88
CA LEU A 375 7.10 5.95 -6.10
C LEU A 375 5.84 5.17 -6.44
N TYR A 376 4.69 5.73 -6.10
CA TYR A 376 3.40 5.07 -6.27
C TYR A 376 2.83 5.37 -7.66
N ASN A 377 2.56 4.32 -8.43
CA ASN A 377 1.99 4.43 -9.77
C ASN A 377 1.27 3.13 -10.15
N ILE A 378 -0.06 3.18 -10.12
CA ILE A 378 -0.93 2.03 -10.40
C ILE A 378 -1.47 2.06 -11.84
N THR A 379 -1.59 0.91 -12.49
CA THR A 379 -1.90 0.85 -13.94
C THR A 379 -3.35 0.60 -14.32
N SER A 380 -4.10 -0.13 -13.48
CA SER A 380 -5.33 -0.81 -13.94
C SER A 380 -6.50 -0.82 -12.96
N GLN A 381 -6.26 -0.50 -11.68
CA GLN A 381 -7.28 -0.60 -10.64
C GLN A 381 -7.26 0.67 -9.79
N ASN A 382 -8.42 1.24 -9.55
CA ASN A 382 -8.62 2.29 -8.55
C ASN A 382 -9.84 1.95 -7.69
N GLU A 383 -9.96 2.65 -6.57
CA GLU A 383 -11.11 2.55 -5.69
C GLU A 383 -11.53 3.96 -5.25
N TRP A 384 -12.66 4.04 -4.57
CA TRP A 384 -13.21 5.25 -3.98
C TRP A 384 -12.21 6.10 -3.17
N HIS A 385 -11.23 5.47 -2.50
CA HIS A 385 -10.21 6.10 -1.65
C HIS A 385 -8.87 6.39 -2.35
N THR A 386 -8.75 6.11 -3.65
CA THR A 386 -7.56 6.44 -4.44
C THR A 386 -7.54 7.94 -4.77
N HIS A 387 -6.37 8.59 -4.65
CA HIS A 387 -6.20 10.01 -4.99
C HIS A 387 -5.64 10.20 -6.41
N ASN A 388 -5.72 11.43 -6.96
CA ASN A 388 -4.92 11.78 -8.14
C ASN A 388 -3.47 11.99 -7.72
N GLU A 389 -2.74 10.90 -7.62
CA GLU A 389 -1.36 10.87 -7.11
C GLU A 389 -0.48 10.01 -8.03
N VAL A 390 -0.78 9.97 -9.32
CA VAL A 390 0.08 9.29 -10.30
C VAL A 390 1.49 9.88 -10.22
N ASN A 391 2.51 9.02 -10.19
CA ASN A 391 3.90 9.37 -9.87
C ASN A 391 4.06 10.07 -8.50
N GLY A 392 3.18 9.76 -7.55
CA GLY A 392 3.18 10.30 -6.20
C GLY A 392 4.31 9.71 -5.35
N LEU A 393 4.84 10.52 -4.43
CA LEU A 393 5.92 10.12 -3.53
C LEU A 393 5.47 9.96 -2.08
N SER A 394 6.04 8.95 -1.42
CA SER A 394 6.03 8.81 0.04
C SER A 394 7.44 8.55 0.53
N LEU A 395 8.03 9.47 1.30
CA LEU A 395 9.40 9.35 1.79
C LEU A 395 9.40 9.28 3.32
N SER A 396 10.22 8.37 3.86
CA SER A 396 10.50 8.24 5.29
C SER A 396 12.01 8.12 5.52
N GLY A 397 12.47 8.55 6.68
CA GLY A 397 13.87 8.49 7.06
C GLY A 397 14.08 9.03 8.46
N LEU A 398 15.14 8.57 9.12
CA LEU A 398 15.50 8.99 10.47
C LEU A 398 14.34 8.79 11.48
N GLY A 399 13.58 7.72 11.32
CA GLY A 399 12.46 7.36 12.19
C GLY A 399 11.17 8.16 11.98
N ASN A 400 11.06 8.94 10.90
CA ASN A 400 9.88 9.75 10.61
C ASN A 400 9.43 9.63 9.16
N ARG A 401 8.15 9.94 8.92
CA ARG A 401 7.66 10.32 7.59
C ARG A 401 8.19 11.70 7.25
N LEU A 402 8.89 11.81 6.13
CA LEU A 402 9.47 13.06 5.65
C LEU A 402 8.46 13.84 4.80
N LEU A 403 7.71 13.12 3.96
CA LEU A 403 6.62 13.68 3.16
C LEU A 403 5.28 13.09 3.60
N VAL A 404 4.26 13.96 3.67
CA VAL A 404 2.84 13.58 3.80
C VAL A 404 2.25 13.57 2.40
N ASN A 405 1.55 12.51 2.02
CA ASN A 405 0.86 12.46 0.74
C ASN A 405 -0.65 12.52 0.98
N GLY A 406 -1.32 13.57 0.50
CA GLY A 406 -2.77 13.54 0.29
C GLY A 406 -3.67 13.48 1.51
N GLY A 407 -3.18 13.23 2.73
CA GLY A 407 -3.96 13.23 3.96
C GLY A 407 -5.24 12.38 3.94
N ARG A 408 -6.08 12.52 4.98
CA ARG A 408 -7.42 11.92 5.01
C ARG A 408 -8.46 12.97 4.63
N LEU A 409 -8.52 13.26 3.35
CA LEU A 409 -9.24 14.41 2.83
C LEU A 409 -10.71 14.12 2.49
N GLY A 410 -11.21 12.94 2.86
CA GLY A 410 -12.60 12.60 2.66
C GLY A 410 -12.95 12.42 1.20
N ALA A 411 -14.20 12.04 0.94
CA ALA A 411 -14.60 11.64 -0.40
C ALA A 411 -15.33 12.77 -1.15
N PRO A 412 -15.03 13.03 -2.43
CA PRO A 412 -13.88 12.54 -3.20
C PRO A 412 -12.81 13.63 -3.28
N THR A 413 -12.07 13.90 -2.20
CA THR A 413 -10.93 14.82 -2.30
C THR A 413 -9.78 14.07 -2.95
N ARG A 414 -9.45 14.55 -4.15
CA ARG A 414 -8.64 13.84 -5.14
C ARG A 414 -7.64 14.75 -5.80
N ALA A 415 -7.40 15.96 -5.30
CA ALA A 415 -6.65 16.94 -6.08
C ALA A 415 -5.14 16.63 -6.07
N ALA A 416 -4.53 16.59 -7.25
CA ALA A 416 -3.10 16.34 -7.42
C ALA A 416 -2.21 17.32 -6.66
N LYS A 417 -2.63 18.59 -6.55
CA LYS A 417 -1.92 19.62 -5.76
C LYS A 417 -1.85 19.37 -4.26
N LEU A 418 -2.51 18.34 -3.74
CA LEU A 418 -2.47 17.92 -2.33
C LEU A 418 -1.58 16.68 -2.12
N ASN A 419 -0.99 16.18 -3.20
CA ASN A 419 -0.16 14.98 -3.23
C ASN A 419 1.27 15.36 -3.66
N ASN A 420 2.25 14.50 -3.36
CA ASN A 420 3.64 14.71 -3.78
C ASN A 420 3.84 14.35 -5.27
N THR A 421 3.17 15.06 -6.16
CA THR A 421 3.19 14.87 -7.61
C THR A 421 3.35 16.22 -8.32
N LEU A 422 3.07 16.30 -9.62
CA LEU A 422 3.07 17.54 -10.38
C LEU A 422 1.73 17.79 -11.09
N THR A 423 1.53 19.03 -11.51
CA THR A 423 0.44 19.44 -12.41
C THR A 423 0.97 20.35 -13.50
N ILE A 424 0.19 20.46 -14.58
CA ILE A 424 0.43 21.40 -15.67
C ILE A 424 -0.62 22.51 -15.56
N ASN A 425 -0.18 23.76 -15.51
CA ASN A 425 -1.02 24.94 -15.31
C ASN A 425 -1.86 24.92 -14.01
N GLY A 426 -1.56 24.03 -13.06
CA GLY A 426 -2.37 23.80 -11.86
C GLY A 426 -3.59 22.91 -12.07
N GLU A 427 -3.75 22.34 -13.27
CA GLU A 427 -4.86 21.45 -13.59
C GLU A 427 -4.71 20.09 -12.90
N ASN A 428 -5.84 19.54 -12.45
CA ASN A 428 -5.86 18.26 -11.77
C ASN A 428 -5.60 17.10 -12.76
N HIS A 429 -5.14 15.94 -12.27
CA HIS A 429 -5.03 14.75 -13.13
C HIS A 429 -6.41 14.28 -13.59
N ASN A 430 -6.46 13.71 -14.79
CA ASN A 430 -7.65 13.12 -15.40
C ASN A 430 -7.88 11.67 -14.98
N SER A 431 -6.88 11.04 -14.38
CA SER A 431 -6.90 9.65 -13.98
C SER A 431 -6.22 9.44 -12.63
N PHE A 432 -6.68 8.44 -11.89
CA PHE A 432 -6.03 7.91 -10.69
C PHE A 432 -4.92 6.90 -11.01
N THR A 433 -4.87 6.43 -12.26
CA THR A 433 -3.95 5.39 -12.73
C THR A 433 -3.04 5.94 -13.82
N GLY A 434 -1.77 5.55 -13.79
CA GLY A 434 -0.77 5.88 -14.81
C GLY A 434 -0.34 4.67 -15.64
N GLY A 435 0.88 4.73 -16.16
CA GLY A 435 1.57 3.67 -16.91
C GLY A 435 2.32 2.66 -16.04
N GLY A 436 2.42 2.88 -14.73
CA GLY A 436 3.17 2.01 -13.81
C GLY A 436 4.66 2.33 -13.78
N ILE A 437 5.48 1.37 -13.37
CA ILE A 437 6.95 1.47 -13.42
C ILE A 437 7.45 0.87 -14.73
N ILE A 438 8.13 1.68 -15.55
CA ILE A 438 8.55 1.30 -16.91
C ILE A 438 10.04 1.00 -17.03
N ASP A 439 10.87 1.55 -16.13
CA ASP A 439 12.30 1.27 -16.02
C ASP A 439 12.66 1.20 -14.53
N GLY A 440 13.62 0.36 -14.14
CA GLY A 440 14.14 0.37 -12.78
C GLY A 440 14.99 -0.85 -12.41
N PHE A 441 15.77 -0.70 -11.34
CA PHE A 441 16.54 -1.78 -10.74
C PHE A 441 16.76 -1.51 -9.24
N THR A 442 17.14 -2.58 -8.53
CA THR A 442 17.68 -2.52 -7.17
C THR A 442 19.12 -3.04 -7.19
N SER A 443 20.02 -2.33 -6.53
CA SER A 443 21.44 -2.67 -6.47
C SER A 443 22.07 -2.22 -5.15
N GLU A 444 23.25 -2.73 -4.84
CA GLU A 444 23.98 -2.28 -3.66
C GLU A 444 24.41 -0.82 -3.82
N GLY A 445 23.98 0.05 -2.90
CA GLY A 445 24.36 1.46 -2.87
C GLY A 445 23.34 2.41 -3.52
N ILE A 446 22.50 1.91 -4.44
CA ILE A 446 21.44 2.70 -5.07
C ILE A 446 20.26 1.83 -5.52
N ASP A 447 19.05 2.37 -5.40
CA ASP A 447 17.85 1.88 -6.09
C ASP A 447 17.33 2.94 -7.06
N TYR A 448 16.75 2.51 -8.18
CA TYR A 448 16.23 3.39 -9.23
C TYR A 448 14.93 2.85 -9.83
N ALA A 449 13.94 3.73 -10.03
CA ALA A 449 12.76 3.42 -10.82
C ALA A 449 12.20 4.67 -11.52
N ARG A 450 11.58 4.45 -12.67
CA ARG A 450 10.85 5.43 -13.47
C ARG A 450 9.38 5.08 -13.55
N GLY A 451 8.53 5.98 -13.08
CA GLY A 451 7.09 5.92 -13.27
C GLY A 451 6.66 6.69 -14.53
N ASP A 452 5.65 6.17 -15.22
CA ASP A 452 5.02 6.78 -16.41
C ASP A 452 3.61 7.27 -16.07
N ASP A 453 3.28 8.52 -16.39
CA ASP A 453 1.93 9.03 -16.12
C ASP A 453 0.87 8.53 -17.11
N ARG A 454 1.29 8.08 -18.30
CA ARG A 454 0.43 7.71 -19.43
C ARG A 454 -0.51 8.85 -19.84
N ASP A 455 -1.78 8.76 -19.42
CA ASP A 455 -2.85 9.69 -19.78
C ASP A 455 -3.41 10.40 -18.53
N ALA A 456 -2.73 10.24 -17.39
CA ALA A 456 -3.14 10.88 -16.14
C ALA A 456 -3.04 12.40 -16.26
N ILE A 457 -2.00 12.90 -16.92
CA ILE A 457 -1.80 14.32 -17.17
C ILE A 457 -2.09 14.60 -18.65
N ARG A 458 -3.04 15.52 -18.90
CA ARG A 458 -3.53 15.78 -20.26
C ARG A 458 -2.45 16.49 -21.09
N PHE A 459 -2.31 16.05 -22.34
CA PHE A 459 -1.52 16.73 -23.37
C PHE A 459 -0.04 16.87 -22.97
N THR A 460 0.49 15.97 -22.16
CA THR A 460 1.91 15.95 -21.79
C THR A 460 2.36 14.51 -21.59
N SER A 461 3.63 14.22 -21.88
CA SER A 461 4.27 13.00 -21.37
C SER A 461 5.04 13.36 -20.09
N TYR A 462 4.81 12.63 -19.01
CA TYR A 462 5.49 12.85 -17.74
C TYR A 462 6.05 11.55 -17.16
N TYR A 463 7.37 11.54 -16.99
CA TYR A 463 8.08 10.50 -16.27
C TYR A 463 8.69 11.03 -14.99
N ARG A 464 8.61 10.24 -13.91
CA ARG A 464 9.32 10.53 -12.67
C ARG A 464 10.29 9.42 -12.32
N ASP A 465 11.54 9.81 -12.19
CA ASP A 465 12.60 8.99 -11.63
C ASP A 465 12.65 9.19 -10.11
N LEU A 466 12.59 8.10 -9.34
CA LEU A 466 12.98 8.08 -7.93
C LEU A 466 14.29 7.31 -7.79
N ILE A 467 15.26 7.93 -7.13
CA ILE A 467 16.55 7.32 -6.82
C ILE A 467 16.76 7.38 -5.31
N LEU A 468 16.98 6.22 -4.68
CA LEU A 468 17.43 6.14 -3.29
C LEU A 468 18.93 5.82 -3.28
N VAL A 469 19.74 6.73 -2.77
CA VAL A 469 21.15 6.45 -2.45
C VAL A 469 21.20 5.89 -1.04
N HIS A 470 21.69 4.66 -0.87
CA HIS A 470 21.64 3.96 0.41
C HIS A 470 22.55 4.61 1.46
N THR A 471 22.08 4.57 2.70
CA THR A 471 22.90 4.84 3.87
C THR A 471 23.96 3.75 4.02
N THR A 472 25.20 4.16 4.28
CA THR A 472 26.31 3.26 4.63
C THR A 472 26.86 3.63 6.00
N SER A 473 27.78 2.81 6.53
CA SER A 473 28.52 3.15 7.74
C SER A 473 29.37 4.44 7.62
N SER A 474 29.65 4.90 6.40
CA SER A 474 30.54 6.04 6.15
C SER A 474 29.86 7.23 5.50
N THR A 475 28.65 7.06 4.96
CA THR A 475 27.91 8.13 4.24
C THR A 475 26.42 8.05 4.54
N PRO A 476 25.75 9.17 4.84
CA PRO A 476 24.30 9.19 4.94
C PRO A 476 23.65 8.95 3.58
N GLY A 477 22.50 8.28 3.58
CA GLY A 477 21.66 8.14 2.39
C GLY A 477 20.81 9.38 2.11
N TYR A 478 20.20 9.44 0.93
CA TYR A 478 19.31 10.52 0.51
C TYR A 478 18.50 10.13 -0.73
N PHE A 479 17.52 10.96 -1.09
CA PHE A 479 16.67 10.75 -2.26
C PHE A 479 16.98 11.76 -3.36
N ILE A 480 16.91 11.33 -4.61
CA ILE A 480 16.88 12.22 -5.76
C ILE A 480 15.57 11.95 -6.51
N VAL A 481 14.90 13.03 -6.92
CA VAL A 481 13.73 13.00 -7.80
C VAL A 481 14.11 13.72 -9.09
N ASN A 482 13.91 13.07 -10.24
CA ASN A 482 14.07 13.70 -11.54
C ASN A 482 12.78 13.56 -12.35
N ASP A 483 12.14 14.69 -12.63
CA ASP A 483 10.92 14.78 -13.44
C ASP A 483 11.30 15.10 -14.88
N ARG A 484 10.81 14.31 -15.84
CA ARG A 484 10.97 14.51 -17.28
C ARG A 484 9.61 14.82 -17.87
N ILE A 485 9.49 16.00 -18.46
CA ILE A 485 8.21 16.50 -18.98
C ILE A 485 8.40 16.81 -20.46
N GLU A 486 7.49 16.29 -21.28
CA GLU A 486 7.23 16.73 -22.64
C GLU A 486 5.88 17.45 -22.64
N ALA A 487 5.90 18.77 -22.70
CA ALA A 487 4.72 19.61 -22.68
C ALA A 487 4.12 19.78 -24.09
N SER A 488 2.82 20.11 -24.17
CA SER A 488 2.20 20.43 -25.47
C SER A 488 2.38 21.87 -25.91
N ASN A 489 2.54 22.80 -24.96
CA ASN A 489 2.64 24.22 -25.28
C ASN A 489 3.76 24.90 -24.48
N ILE A 490 4.53 25.76 -25.14
CA ILE A 490 5.60 26.54 -24.51
C ILE A 490 5.09 27.47 -23.39
N SER A 491 3.81 27.85 -23.41
CA SER A 491 3.20 28.66 -22.36
C SER A 491 2.86 27.86 -21.09
N ASP A 492 2.92 26.53 -21.15
CA ASP A 492 2.57 25.68 -20.01
C ASP A 492 3.51 25.91 -18.83
N LYS A 493 2.93 25.91 -17.62
CA LYS A 493 3.64 25.99 -16.35
C LYS A 493 3.63 24.63 -15.67
N ILE A 494 4.81 24.11 -15.39
CA ILE A 494 4.97 22.88 -14.61
C ILE A 494 4.99 23.26 -13.14
N LYS A 495 4.12 22.66 -12.33
CA LYS A 495 4.06 22.87 -10.88
C LYS A 495 4.31 21.57 -10.15
N ILE A 496 5.41 21.49 -9.41
CA ILE A 496 5.76 20.31 -8.60
C ILE A 496 5.46 20.60 -7.14
N TYR A 497 4.83 19.63 -6.47
CA TYR A 497 4.41 19.73 -5.08
C TYR A 497 5.23 18.78 -4.21
N PHE A 498 5.81 19.33 -3.15
CA PHE A 498 6.31 18.55 -2.02
C PHE A 498 5.60 18.98 -0.75
N HIS A 499 5.15 18.01 0.02
CA HIS A 499 4.39 18.18 1.25
C HIS A 499 5.22 17.66 2.43
N PRO A 500 6.27 18.38 2.86
CA PRO A 500 7.04 17.96 4.03
C PRO A 500 6.12 17.85 5.25
N SER A 501 6.34 16.80 6.07
CA SER A 501 5.61 16.57 7.32
C SER A 501 6.00 17.61 8.38
N SER A 502 5.62 18.86 8.14
CA SER A 502 6.12 20.05 8.81
C SER A 502 4.99 21.03 9.10
N GLU A 503 4.86 21.48 10.34
CA GLU A 503 3.89 22.47 10.80
C GLU A 503 4.55 23.84 11.04
N LYS A 504 5.83 23.85 11.44
CA LYS A 504 6.58 25.12 11.60
C LYS A 504 7.10 25.65 10.27
N GLU A 505 7.57 26.88 10.28
CA GLU A 505 8.11 27.56 9.11
C GLU A 505 9.27 26.78 8.46
N VAL A 506 9.29 26.78 7.13
CA VAL A 506 10.36 26.20 6.31
C VAL A 506 11.49 27.22 6.21
N ASN A 507 12.69 26.85 6.63
CA ASN A 507 13.85 27.72 6.55
C ASN A 507 14.36 27.83 5.10
N ILE A 508 14.45 29.06 4.59
CA ILE A 508 14.98 29.35 3.25
C ILE A 508 16.45 29.70 3.39
N THR A 509 17.33 28.78 3.00
CA THR A 509 18.79 29.00 3.06
C THR A 509 19.29 29.69 1.79
N GLU A 510 18.72 29.34 0.64
CA GLU A 510 18.97 30.01 -0.63
C GLU A 510 17.65 30.02 -1.44
N ALA A 511 17.13 31.21 -1.75
CA ALA A 511 15.89 31.32 -2.50
C ALA A 511 15.99 30.60 -3.85
N LYS A 512 14.92 29.87 -4.21
CA LYS A 512 14.82 29.02 -5.41
C LYS A 512 15.85 27.90 -5.48
N ARG A 513 16.50 27.55 -4.37
CA ARG A 513 17.54 26.52 -4.39
C ARG A 513 17.57 25.64 -3.16
N GLU A 514 17.59 26.19 -1.95
CA GLU A 514 17.72 25.39 -0.72
C GLU A 514 16.70 25.77 0.35
N TYR A 515 15.86 24.79 0.69
CA TYR A 515 14.77 24.91 1.67
C TYR A 515 14.87 23.78 2.67
N THR A 516 14.79 24.07 3.96
CA THR A 516 14.83 23.04 5.02
C THR A 516 13.57 23.09 5.86
N ALA A 517 12.77 22.04 5.77
CA ALA A 517 11.56 21.88 6.55
C ALA A 517 11.84 21.10 7.85
N PRO A 518 11.37 21.59 9.02
CA PRO A 518 11.37 20.79 10.24
C PRO A 518 10.34 19.67 10.11
N ILE A 519 10.71 18.43 10.40
CA ILE A 519 9.76 17.30 10.40
C ILE A 519 9.12 17.24 11.79
N ASP A 520 8.06 18.03 11.99
CA ASP A 520 7.34 18.17 13.26
C ASP A 520 5.83 17.96 13.17
N HIS A 521 5.30 17.67 11.98
CA HIS A 521 3.92 17.19 11.85
C HIS A 521 3.85 15.72 12.28
N LYS A 522 3.54 15.51 13.56
CA LYS A 522 3.38 14.19 14.18
C LYS A 522 4.65 13.32 14.10
N ALA A 523 5.79 13.94 14.38
CA ALA A 523 7.08 13.26 14.38
C ALA A 523 7.18 12.22 15.52
N SER A 524 7.65 11.03 15.17
CA SER A 524 8.00 9.95 16.09
C SER A 524 9.39 10.18 16.71
N ILE A 525 10.34 10.76 15.96
CA ILE A 525 11.65 11.18 16.48
C ILE A 525 11.81 12.70 16.31
N PRO A 526 12.02 13.46 17.41
CA PRO A 526 12.09 14.91 17.35
C PRO A 526 13.36 15.40 16.62
N LEU A 527 13.34 16.68 16.20
CA LEU A 527 14.48 17.38 15.58
C LEU A 527 14.94 16.83 14.23
N THR A 528 14.15 15.97 13.60
CA THR A 528 14.36 15.56 12.20
C THR A 528 13.99 16.71 11.27
N LYS A 529 14.71 16.81 10.14
CA LYS A 529 14.51 17.81 9.10
C LYS A 529 14.64 17.15 7.73
N ALA A 530 14.01 17.75 6.72
CA ALA A 530 14.23 17.41 5.32
C ALA A 530 14.71 18.67 4.59
N THR A 531 15.89 18.59 3.95
CA THR A 531 16.40 19.66 3.10
C THR A 531 16.11 19.32 1.64
N PHE A 532 15.41 20.22 0.97
CA PHE A 532 15.12 20.21 -0.46
C PHE A 532 16.13 21.11 -1.15
N TYR A 533 16.93 20.53 -2.04
CA TYR A 533 17.86 21.25 -2.90
C TYR A 533 17.41 21.11 -4.35
N TYR A 534 16.92 22.20 -4.95
CA TYR A 534 16.51 22.25 -6.35
C TYR A 534 17.74 22.40 -7.24
N LEU A 535 18.17 21.29 -7.86
CA LEU A 535 19.31 21.31 -8.79
C LEU A 535 18.96 22.16 -10.01
N THR A 536 17.80 21.87 -10.60
CA THR A 536 17.15 22.72 -11.61
C THR A 536 16.39 23.81 -10.86
N PRO A 537 16.83 25.08 -10.87
CA PRO A 537 16.16 26.12 -10.09
C PRO A 537 14.77 26.45 -10.68
N PRO A 538 13.71 26.54 -9.86
CA PRO A 538 12.41 27.02 -10.32
C PRO A 538 12.39 28.53 -10.54
N ASP A 539 11.37 28.99 -11.26
CA ASP A 539 11.07 30.41 -11.40
C ASP A 539 10.60 31.00 -10.07
N GLU A 540 9.81 30.22 -9.33
CA GLU A 540 9.25 30.58 -8.01
C GLU A 540 9.06 29.33 -7.14
N VAL A 541 9.09 29.53 -5.82
CA VAL A 541 8.70 28.53 -4.83
C VAL A 541 7.69 29.17 -3.90
N ASN A 542 6.45 28.69 -3.95
CA ASN A 542 5.37 29.12 -3.10
C ASN A 542 5.28 28.17 -1.89
N ILE A 543 5.35 28.72 -0.68
CA ILE A 543 5.22 27.94 0.56
C ILE A 543 3.88 28.27 1.18
N GLU A 544 2.98 27.29 1.18
CA GLU A 544 1.61 27.44 1.68
C GLU A 544 1.29 26.38 2.73
N LYS A 545 0.23 26.61 3.52
CA LYS A 545 -0.36 25.56 4.33
C LYS A 545 -1.27 24.66 3.50
N SER A 546 -1.32 23.40 3.87
CA SER A 546 -2.16 22.38 3.26
C SER A 546 -2.80 21.52 4.34
N ILE A 547 -4.07 21.19 4.14
CA ILE A 547 -4.81 20.33 5.06
C ILE A 547 -4.31 18.89 4.99
N SER A 548 -4.14 18.25 6.15
CA SER A 548 -3.83 16.81 6.27
C SER A 548 -5.07 15.95 6.49
N ALA A 549 -6.20 16.57 6.83
CA ALA A 549 -7.46 15.89 7.11
C ALA A 549 -8.64 16.83 6.87
N VAL A 550 -9.82 16.29 6.51
CA VAL A 550 -11.06 17.07 6.46
C VAL A 550 -11.47 17.53 7.84
N GLN A 551 -11.58 18.85 8.01
CA GLN A 551 -11.91 19.48 9.30
C GLN A 551 -13.28 19.06 9.83
N ASP A 552 -14.26 18.77 8.97
CA ASP A 552 -15.59 18.30 9.40
C ASP A 552 -15.54 16.97 10.16
N ARG A 553 -14.62 16.07 9.81
CA ARG A 553 -14.45 14.76 10.48
C ARG A 553 -13.35 14.76 11.52
N TYR A 554 -12.37 15.65 11.35
CA TYR A 554 -11.21 15.79 12.23
C TYR A 554 -11.01 17.26 12.63
N PRO A 555 -11.91 17.83 13.44
CA PRO A 555 -11.83 19.23 13.82
C PRO A 555 -10.51 19.53 14.53
N GLY A 556 -9.80 20.56 14.08
CA GLY A 556 -8.54 21.01 14.67
C GLY A 556 -7.34 20.11 14.31
N TYR A 557 -7.48 19.21 13.34
CA TYR A 557 -6.32 18.47 12.83
C TYR A 557 -5.35 19.45 12.16
N PRO A 558 -4.05 19.42 12.51
CA PRO A 558 -3.11 20.43 12.06
C PRO A 558 -2.87 20.38 10.55
N GLU A 559 -2.58 21.55 9.98
CA GLU A 559 -2.09 21.70 8.61
C GLU A 559 -0.58 21.47 8.55
N HIS A 560 -0.09 21.12 7.36
CA HIS A 560 1.34 21.00 7.08
C HIS A 560 1.77 21.98 5.97
N ASN A 561 3.07 22.19 5.76
CA ASN A 561 3.55 23.01 4.65
C ASN A 561 3.52 22.25 3.32
N ARG A 562 3.22 22.98 2.25
CA ARG A 562 3.39 22.59 0.86
C ARG A 562 4.40 23.51 0.21
N LEU A 563 5.44 22.94 -0.40
CA LEU A 563 6.35 23.63 -1.30
C LEU A 563 5.85 23.38 -2.73
N GLU A 564 5.39 24.43 -3.39
CA GLU A 564 5.02 24.44 -4.80
C GLU A 564 6.13 25.14 -5.60
N SER A 565 6.93 24.37 -6.33
CA SER A 565 7.94 24.91 -7.25
C SER A 565 7.36 25.01 -8.65
N VAL A 566 7.49 26.19 -9.28
CA VAL A 566 6.92 26.46 -10.61
C VAL A 566 8.02 26.69 -11.63
N TYR A 567 7.85 26.09 -12.80
CA TYR A 567 8.80 26.13 -13.90
C TYR A 567 8.09 26.49 -15.20
N SER A 568 8.68 27.44 -15.92
CA SER A 568 8.38 27.77 -17.30
C SER A 568 9.20 26.88 -18.22
N LEU A 569 8.73 26.65 -19.44
CA LEU A 569 9.54 26.06 -20.48
C LEU A 569 10.43 27.16 -21.08
N GLU A 570 11.74 27.02 -20.98
CA GLU A 570 12.70 28.00 -21.52
C GLU A 570 13.04 27.66 -22.98
N ASN A 571 13.29 28.70 -23.81
CA ASN A 571 13.92 28.59 -25.14
C ASN A 571 13.24 27.65 -26.15
N GLU A 572 11.92 27.72 -26.30
CA GLU A 572 11.14 26.95 -27.30
C GLU A 572 11.22 25.41 -27.18
N SER A 573 11.85 24.85 -26.13
CA SER A 573 11.85 23.41 -25.90
C SER A 573 10.58 22.99 -25.18
N LEU A 574 9.83 22.08 -25.80
CA LEU A 574 8.72 21.38 -25.16
C LEU A 574 9.20 20.34 -24.13
N ASN A 575 10.50 20.03 -24.10
CA ASN A 575 11.09 19.05 -23.19
C ASN A 575 11.82 19.75 -22.04
N LYS A 576 11.57 19.31 -20.80
CA LYS A 576 12.24 19.80 -19.59
C LYS A 576 12.54 18.67 -18.60
N SER A 577 13.77 18.65 -18.09
CA SER A 577 14.18 17.79 -16.97
C SER A 577 14.36 18.63 -15.71
N ILE A 578 13.77 18.19 -14.59
CA ILE A 578 13.76 18.92 -13.33
C ILE A 578 14.25 17.98 -12.23
N SER A 579 15.41 18.30 -11.65
CA SER A 579 16.03 17.48 -10.60
C SER A 579 15.97 18.16 -9.22
N THR A 580 15.58 17.39 -8.20
CA THR A 580 15.57 17.80 -6.80
C THR A 580 16.26 16.74 -5.92
N LEU A 581 17.19 17.18 -5.08
CA LEU A 581 17.77 16.38 -4.00
C LEU A 581 16.96 16.59 -2.72
N ILE A 582 16.57 15.51 -2.06
CA ILE A 582 15.91 15.54 -0.75
C ILE A 582 16.82 14.83 0.25
N PHE A 583 17.39 15.60 1.18
CA PHE A 583 18.37 15.13 2.15
C PHE A 583 17.79 15.15 3.57
N PRO A 584 17.51 13.98 4.17
CA PRO A 584 17.09 13.87 5.56
C PRO A 584 18.26 14.20 6.49
N ASN A 585 18.03 15.03 7.51
CA ASN A 585 19.06 15.35 8.51
C ASN A 585 18.46 15.54 9.91
N SER A 586 19.30 15.41 10.93
CA SER A 586 18.95 15.55 12.34
C SER A 586 20.19 15.88 13.17
N ASN A 587 20.08 15.81 14.49
CA ASN A 587 21.24 15.83 15.39
C ASN A 587 22.14 14.58 15.28
N LEU A 588 21.62 13.47 14.75
CA LEU A 588 22.39 12.23 14.53
C LEU A 588 22.99 12.17 13.12
N VAL A 589 22.35 12.79 12.15
CA VAL A 589 22.81 12.83 10.76
C VAL A 589 22.95 14.29 10.32
N SER A 590 24.18 14.77 10.28
CA SER A 590 24.45 16.15 9.87
C SER A 590 24.30 16.33 8.36
N LYS A 591 23.64 17.41 7.94
CA LYS A 591 23.64 17.82 6.53
C LYS A 591 25.06 18.26 6.14
N PRO A 592 25.65 17.72 5.06
CA PRO A 592 26.94 18.19 4.60
C PRO A 592 26.82 19.58 3.98
N ASN A 593 27.97 20.25 3.81
CA ASN A 593 28.01 21.53 3.11
C ASN A 593 27.75 21.30 1.62
N PHE A 594 26.66 21.84 1.12
CA PHE A 594 26.24 21.75 -0.27
C PHE A 594 26.96 22.82 -1.08
N LYS A 595 27.82 22.39 -2.02
CA LYS A 595 28.50 23.29 -2.95
C LYS A 595 27.85 23.22 -4.31
N LYS A 596 27.17 24.30 -4.68
CA LYS A 596 26.68 24.53 -6.03
C LYS A 596 27.82 24.39 -7.06
N ILE A 597 27.53 23.68 -8.14
CA ILE A 597 28.36 23.63 -9.35
C ILE A 597 27.44 23.85 -10.56
N GLN A 598 27.88 24.65 -11.52
CA GLN A 598 27.06 24.97 -12.70
C GLN A 598 27.96 25.34 -13.88
N SER A 599 27.43 25.14 -15.09
CA SER A 599 27.98 25.66 -16.33
C SER A 599 26.83 25.94 -17.32
N ASP A 600 27.15 26.35 -18.54
CA ASP A 600 26.17 26.46 -19.62
C ASP A 600 25.55 25.11 -20.00
N ASN A 601 26.21 24.00 -19.66
CA ASN A 601 25.80 22.66 -20.04
C ASN A 601 25.10 21.90 -18.90
N PHE A 602 25.16 22.36 -17.65
CA PHE A 602 24.51 21.68 -16.52
C PHE A 602 24.27 22.58 -15.31
N ASP A 603 23.32 22.17 -14.47
CA ASP A 603 23.25 22.58 -13.06
C ASP A 603 23.55 21.37 -12.17
N GLY A 604 24.17 21.60 -11.02
CA GLY A 604 24.47 20.51 -10.12
C GLY A 604 24.91 20.94 -8.73
N ILE A 605 25.24 19.93 -7.95
CA ILE A 605 25.69 20.04 -6.58
C ILE A 605 26.80 19.03 -6.33
N LYS A 606 27.78 19.43 -5.53
CA LYS A 606 28.73 18.52 -4.90
C LYS A 606 28.80 18.72 -3.40
N PHE A 607 29.02 17.64 -2.67
CA PHE A 607 29.26 17.68 -1.24
C PHE A 607 30.12 16.50 -0.79
N SER A 608 30.82 16.67 0.32
CA SER A 608 31.72 15.64 0.85
C SER A 608 31.32 15.24 2.25
N VAL A 609 31.40 13.94 2.53
CA VAL A 609 31.24 13.34 3.86
C VAL A 609 32.37 12.34 4.04
N ASN A 610 33.17 12.50 5.09
CA ASN A 610 34.39 11.71 5.30
C ASN A 610 35.29 11.74 4.04
N SER A 611 35.72 10.58 3.54
CA SER A 611 36.52 10.45 2.32
C SER A 611 35.71 10.42 1.02
N TYR A 612 34.39 10.58 1.09
CA TYR A 612 33.49 10.47 -0.05
C TYR A 612 33.04 11.84 -0.54
N THR A 613 32.93 11.99 -1.86
CA THR A 613 32.37 13.19 -2.49
C THR A 613 31.33 12.76 -3.51
N ASP A 614 30.12 13.28 -3.35
CA ASP A 614 29.00 13.03 -4.25
C ASP A 614 28.84 14.21 -5.19
N TYR A 615 28.58 13.89 -6.46
CA TYR A 615 28.24 14.78 -7.55
C TYR A 615 26.87 14.42 -8.06
N ILE A 616 25.99 15.41 -8.18
CA ILE A 616 24.64 15.24 -8.71
C ILE A 616 24.42 16.32 -9.76
N ILE A 617 24.18 15.90 -10.99
CA ILE A 617 24.20 16.76 -12.18
C ILE A 617 22.92 16.58 -12.97
N SER A 618 22.24 17.70 -13.22
CA SER A 618 21.14 17.82 -14.17
C SER A 618 21.69 18.45 -15.45
N SER A 619 21.71 17.68 -16.53
CA SER A 619 22.27 18.12 -17.81
C SER A 619 21.32 19.08 -18.53
N LYS A 620 21.83 20.20 -19.03
CA LYS A 620 21.15 21.10 -19.99
C LYS A 620 21.47 20.74 -21.43
N LYS A 621 22.66 20.17 -21.64
CA LYS A 621 23.11 19.62 -22.93
C LYS A 621 23.58 18.20 -22.73
N LYS A 622 23.57 17.41 -23.80
CA LYS A 622 23.91 16.00 -23.73
C LYS A 622 25.29 15.73 -23.14
N SER A 623 26.31 16.56 -23.38
CA SER A 623 27.68 16.32 -22.89
C SER A 623 28.07 17.35 -21.82
N VAL A 624 28.66 16.87 -20.73
CA VAL A 624 29.09 17.66 -19.59
C VAL A 624 30.51 17.28 -19.16
N GLU A 625 31.28 18.27 -18.75
CA GLU A 625 32.58 18.10 -18.10
C GLU A 625 32.48 18.64 -16.66
N VAL A 626 32.77 17.79 -15.68
CA VAL A 626 32.57 18.08 -14.26
C VAL A 626 33.80 17.68 -13.47
N ASP A 627 34.55 18.68 -13.01
CA ASP A 627 35.83 18.53 -12.29
C ASP A 627 36.79 17.57 -13.01
N THR A 628 36.77 16.27 -12.66
CA THR A 628 37.69 15.24 -13.14
C THR A 628 37.04 14.19 -14.04
N PHE A 629 35.75 14.30 -14.36
CA PHE A 629 35.05 13.34 -15.22
C PHE A 629 34.25 14.05 -16.30
N SER A 630 33.97 13.34 -17.38
CA SER A 630 33.09 13.75 -18.46
C SER A 630 32.00 12.72 -18.64
N ALA A 631 30.80 13.16 -19.02
CA ALA A 631 29.66 12.27 -19.16
C ALA A 631 28.67 12.81 -20.19
N SER A 632 27.89 11.90 -20.77
CA SER A 632 26.74 12.24 -21.58
C SER A 632 25.51 11.47 -21.14
N GLY A 633 24.47 12.19 -20.74
CA GLY A 633 23.18 11.67 -20.27
C GLY A 633 22.32 12.79 -19.69
N ASP A 634 21.04 12.50 -19.47
CA ASP A 634 20.07 13.49 -18.99
C ASP A 634 20.31 13.82 -17.50
N PHE A 635 20.69 12.81 -16.73
CA PHE A 635 20.98 12.92 -15.31
C PHE A 635 22.20 12.07 -14.95
N ILE A 636 23.08 12.61 -14.10
CA ILE A 636 24.30 11.93 -13.66
C ILE A 636 24.43 12.04 -12.14
N TRP A 637 24.68 10.90 -11.49
CA TRP A 637 25.16 10.82 -10.12
C TRP A 637 26.51 10.13 -10.10
N CYS A 638 27.48 10.68 -9.37
CA CYS A 638 28.81 10.10 -9.25
C CYS A 638 29.31 10.26 -7.82
N ARG A 639 29.72 9.14 -7.20
CA ARG A 639 30.37 9.12 -5.89
C ARG A 639 31.84 8.77 -6.07
N LYS A 640 32.70 9.67 -5.61
CA LYS A 640 34.14 9.46 -5.53
C LYS A 640 34.53 9.07 -4.11
N LYS A 641 35.55 8.23 -3.98
CA LYS A 641 36.29 8.00 -2.74
C LYS A 641 37.71 8.52 -2.96
N SER A 642 38.05 9.61 -2.28
CA SER A 642 39.22 10.43 -2.65
C SER A 642 39.13 10.82 -4.13
N ASP A 643 40.16 10.55 -4.95
CA ASP A 643 40.18 10.94 -6.36
C ASP A 643 39.62 9.90 -7.32
N ASN A 644 39.31 8.69 -6.86
CA ASN A 644 38.79 7.62 -7.71
C ASN A 644 37.26 7.57 -7.69
N VAL A 645 36.65 7.24 -8.83
CA VAL A 645 35.22 6.93 -8.89
C VAL A 645 34.97 5.62 -8.16
N ASN A 646 34.12 5.66 -7.13
CA ASN A 646 33.66 4.48 -6.42
C ASN A 646 32.38 3.92 -7.07
N SER A 647 31.49 4.80 -7.48
CA SER A 647 30.28 4.43 -8.21
C SER A 647 29.74 5.60 -9.04
N PHE A 648 29.05 5.28 -10.12
CA PHE A 648 28.32 6.26 -10.92
C PHE A 648 26.99 5.69 -11.43
N PHE A 649 26.06 6.59 -11.69
CA PHE A 649 24.78 6.35 -12.34
C PHE A 649 24.62 7.39 -13.44
N VAL A 650 24.32 6.94 -14.66
CA VAL A 650 23.98 7.82 -15.78
C VAL A 650 22.66 7.35 -16.36
N ASP A 651 21.70 8.25 -16.43
CA ASP A 651 20.37 7.99 -16.96
C ASP A 651 20.25 8.49 -18.41
N SER A 652 19.73 7.64 -19.30
CA SER A 652 19.64 7.93 -20.74
C SER A 652 20.99 8.41 -21.31
N GLY A 653 22.08 7.76 -20.88
CA GLY A 653 23.44 8.14 -21.20
C GLY A 653 24.05 7.38 -22.36
N THR A 654 24.98 8.03 -23.05
CA THR A 654 25.81 7.41 -24.10
C THR A 654 27.29 7.39 -23.74
N TYR A 655 27.68 8.04 -22.64
CA TYR A 655 29.08 8.19 -22.30
C TYR A 655 29.30 8.49 -20.81
N PHE A 656 30.35 7.93 -20.24
CA PHE A 656 30.97 8.37 -18.99
C PHE A 656 32.45 8.04 -19.04
N SER A 657 33.31 8.96 -18.61
CA SER A 657 34.76 8.72 -18.55
C SER A 657 35.41 9.45 -17.39
N HIS A 658 36.24 8.71 -16.66
CA HIS A 658 37.16 9.22 -15.66
C HIS A 658 38.43 8.37 -15.69
N ASN A 659 39.58 8.91 -16.08
CA ASN A 659 40.86 8.19 -16.11
C ASN A 659 40.78 6.81 -16.83
N ASN A 660 40.16 6.77 -18.02
CA ASN A 660 39.88 5.55 -18.82
C ASN A 660 38.89 4.56 -18.20
N PHE A 661 38.24 4.91 -17.10
CA PHE A 661 37.16 4.12 -16.51
C PHE A 661 35.79 4.71 -16.88
N GLY A 662 34.87 3.86 -17.31
CA GLY A 662 33.50 4.28 -17.65
C GLY A 662 32.89 3.47 -18.80
N PHE A 663 32.08 4.13 -19.64
CA PHE A 663 31.44 3.48 -20.77
C PHE A 663 31.24 4.41 -21.97
N GLU A 664 31.06 3.80 -23.13
CA GLU A 664 30.60 4.42 -24.37
C GLU A 664 29.44 3.56 -24.90
N SER A 665 28.40 4.19 -25.45
CA SER A 665 27.26 3.49 -26.05
C SER A 665 26.80 4.20 -27.31
N ASP A 666 26.42 3.42 -28.33
CA ASP A 666 25.89 3.96 -29.58
C ASP A 666 24.46 4.51 -29.46
N SER A 667 23.75 4.12 -28.40
CA SER A 667 22.38 4.51 -28.07
C SER A 667 22.23 4.79 -26.57
N PRO A 668 21.25 5.63 -26.15
CA PRO A 668 21.03 5.91 -24.74
C PRO A 668 20.74 4.66 -23.91
N VAL A 669 21.44 4.51 -22.79
CA VAL A 669 21.24 3.46 -21.78
C VAL A 669 21.16 4.07 -20.39
N THR A 670 20.46 3.41 -19.48
CA THR A 670 20.54 3.76 -18.05
C THR A 670 21.51 2.79 -17.39
N ILE A 671 22.62 3.29 -16.85
CA ILE A 671 23.68 2.46 -16.29
C ILE A 671 24.04 2.89 -14.88
N TYR A 672 24.17 1.92 -14.00
CA TYR A 672 24.78 2.05 -12.68
C TYR A 672 25.99 1.14 -12.59
N LEU A 673 27.07 1.63 -12.01
CA LEU A 673 28.22 0.81 -11.68
C LEU A 673 28.75 1.20 -10.30
N LYS A 674 29.04 0.20 -9.48
CA LYS A 674 29.70 0.33 -8.19
C LYS A 674 30.78 -0.73 -8.07
N ASP A 675 32.00 -0.30 -7.79
CA ASP A 675 33.17 -1.17 -7.71
C ASP A 675 33.29 -2.03 -8.98
N SER A 676 33.09 -3.35 -8.88
CA SER A 676 33.16 -4.29 -10.00
C SER A 676 31.81 -4.86 -10.45
N LYS A 677 30.70 -4.25 -10.01
CA LYS A 677 29.34 -4.72 -10.35
C LYS A 677 28.54 -3.60 -10.99
N GLY A 678 27.71 -3.93 -11.97
CA GLY A 678 26.87 -2.94 -12.62
C GLY A 678 25.52 -3.47 -13.08
N VAL A 679 24.65 -2.53 -13.44
CA VAL A 679 23.33 -2.77 -14.02
C VAL A 679 23.15 -1.83 -15.21
N ILE A 680 22.73 -2.36 -16.35
CA ILE A 680 22.40 -1.60 -17.56
C ILE A 680 20.95 -1.89 -17.94
N ILE A 681 20.14 -0.85 -18.14
CA ILE A 681 18.86 -0.91 -18.83
C ILE A 681 19.10 -0.42 -20.26
N SER A 682 18.77 -1.24 -21.24
CA SER A 682 18.95 -0.96 -22.66
C SER A 682 17.65 -1.18 -23.44
N LYS A 683 17.46 -0.43 -24.52
CA LYS A 683 16.40 -0.65 -25.53
C LYS A 683 16.95 -1.26 -26.82
N GLY A 684 18.20 -1.76 -26.79
CA GLY A 684 18.99 -2.12 -27.96
C GLY A 684 20.17 -1.16 -28.12
N ALA A 685 21.37 -1.60 -27.75
CA ALA A 685 22.58 -0.77 -27.83
C ALA A 685 23.85 -1.61 -27.94
N LYS A 686 24.88 -1.06 -28.58
CA LYS A 686 26.26 -1.53 -28.44
C LYS A 686 26.94 -0.68 -27.38
N ILE A 687 27.42 -1.35 -26.34
CA ILE A 687 28.08 -0.70 -25.22
C ILE A 687 29.51 -1.21 -25.09
N LYS A 688 30.43 -0.28 -24.92
CA LYS A 688 31.82 -0.52 -24.57
C LYS A 688 32.05 -0.07 -23.13
N LEU A 689 32.38 -1.00 -22.25
CA LEU A 689 32.80 -0.72 -20.88
C LEU A 689 34.32 -0.62 -20.85
N ASN A 690 34.86 0.43 -20.24
CA ASN A 690 36.29 0.70 -20.15
C ASN A 690 36.76 0.68 -18.68
N GLY A 691 37.97 0.17 -18.42
CA GLY A 691 38.59 0.12 -17.09
C GLY A 691 39.68 -0.96 -17.00
N SER A 692 39.66 -1.82 -15.98
CA SER A 692 40.70 -2.85 -15.77
C SER A 692 40.09 -4.21 -15.42
N ASN A 693 40.79 -5.29 -15.75
CA ASN A 693 40.41 -6.69 -15.50
C ASN A 693 39.10 -7.13 -16.19
N PHE A 694 38.84 -6.65 -17.41
CA PHE A 694 37.65 -7.04 -18.16
C PHE A 694 37.67 -8.47 -18.73
N SER A 695 38.78 -9.20 -18.59
CA SER A 695 38.87 -10.61 -18.97
C SER A 695 37.94 -11.53 -18.16
N SER A 696 37.47 -11.09 -16.99
CA SER A 696 36.62 -11.88 -16.08
C SER A 696 35.18 -11.37 -15.93
N ILE A 697 34.75 -10.39 -16.74
CA ILE A 697 33.38 -9.87 -16.67
C ILE A 697 32.36 -10.93 -17.10
N SER A 698 31.23 -11.01 -16.42
CA SER A 698 30.16 -11.95 -16.71
C SER A 698 28.81 -11.29 -16.56
N PHE A 699 27.94 -11.43 -17.55
CA PHE A 699 26.57 -10.94 -17.47
C PHE A 699 25.65 -12.02 -16.90
N ASP A 700 24.60 -11.62 -16.18
CA ASP A 700 23.55 -12.52 -15.68
C ASP A 700 22.70 -13.14 -16.81
N SER A 701 22.77 -12.53 -17.99
CA SER A 701 22.06 -12.92 -19.20
C SER A 701 23.04 -13.12 -20.35
N THR A 702 22.65 -13.91 -21.35
CA THR A 702 23.49 -14.10 -22.54
C THR A 702 23.56 -12.79 -23.33
N VAL A 703 24.78 -12.29 -23.52
CA VAL A 703 25.08 -11.10 -24.33
C VAL A 703 26.03 -11.46 -25.46
N LYS A 704 25.97 -10.73 -26.58
CA LYS A 704 26.88 -10.94 -27.70
C LYS A 704 28.12 -10.08 -27.50
N VAL A 705 29.25 -10.72 -27.21
CA VAL A 705 30.56 -10.06 -27.10
C VAL A 705 31.09 -9.73 -28.50
N LEU A 706 31.36 -8.46 -28.75
CA LEU A 706 31.89 -7.95 -30.02
C LEU A 706 33.42 -7.86 -29.98
N SER A 707 33.97 -7.35 -28.87
CA SER A 707 35.40 -7.29 -28.62
C SER A 707 35.69 -7.35 -27.12
N GLN A 708 36.84 -7.89 -26.72
CA GLN A 708 37.24 -7.96 -25.31
C GLN A 708 38.76 -7.89 -25.19
N SER A 709 39.24 -7.12 -24.21
CA SER A 709 40.64 -7.03 -23.81
C SER A 709 40.76 -6.98 -22.28
N GLU A 710 41.97 -6.82 -21.75
CA GLU A 710 42.16 -6.58 -20.31
C GLU A 710 41.52 -5.26 -19.85
N ASN A 711 41.42 -4.27 -20.74
CA ASN A 711 41.04 -2.90 -20.41
C ASN A 711 39.62 -2.52 -20.88
N HIS A 712 38.97 -3.36 -21.68
CA HIS A 712 37.60 -3.10 -22.13
C HIS A 712 36.85 -4.37 -22.49
N ILE A 713 35.52 -4.29 -22.47
CA ILE A 713 34.64 -5.22 -23.17
C ILE A 713 33.63 -4.43 -23.97
N GLU A 714 33.33 -4.89 -25.18
CA GLU A 714 32.27 -4.35 -26.02
C GLU A 714 31.24 -5.44 -26.27
N VAL A 715 29.97 -5.13 -25.98
CA VAL A 715 28.86 -6.08 -26.09
C VAL A 715 27.68 -5.43 -26.80
N GLU A 716 26.90 -6.26 -27.49
CA GLU A 716 25.60 -5.90 -28.04
C GLU A 716 24.49 -6.38 -27.09
N LEU A 717 23.69 -5.45 -26.60
CA LEU A 717 22.59 -5.67 -25.68
C LEU A 717 21.26 -5.50 -26.40
N GLY A 718 20.33 -6.44 -26.16
CA GLY A 718 18.94 -6.30 -26.56
C GLY A 718 18.16 -5.33 -25.66
N SER A 719 16.84 -5.29 -25.82
CA SER A 719 15.96 -4.61 -24.87
C SER A 719 15.87 -5.39 -23.56
N GLY A 720 16.13 -4.76 -22.42
CA GLY A 720 16.05 -5.38 -21.10
C GLY A 720 16.98 -4.77 -20.06
N THR A 721 17.06 -5.45 -18.91
CA THR A 721 17.98 -5.12 -17.81
C THR A 721 19.05 -6.19 -17.72
N PHE A 722 20.31 -5.79 -17.64
CA PHE A 722 21.49 -6.67 -17.63
C PHE A 722 22.35 -6.35 -16.42
N LYS A 723 22.66 -7.35 -15.59
CA LYS A 723 23.62 -7.21 -14.49
C LYS A 723 24.95 -7.83 -14.88
N PHE A 724 26.06 -7.24 -14.43
CA PHE A 724 27.41 -7.71 -14.76
C PHE A 724 28.41 -7.50 -13.62
#